data_AF-A0A4Q4V5V8-F1
#
_entry.id   AF-A0A4Q4V5V8-F1
#
_cell.length_a   1.000
_cell.length_b   1.000
_cell.length_c   1.000
_cell.angle_alpha   90.00
_cell.angle_beta   90.00
_cell.angle_gamma   90.00
#
_symmetry.space_group_name_H-M   'P 1'
#
loop_
_entity.id
_entity.type
_entity.pdbx_description
1 polymer ?
#
loop_
_entity_poly.entity_id
_entity_poly.type
_entity_poly.pdbx_seq_one_letter_code
_entity_poly.pdbx_strand_id
1 'polypeptide(L)'
;MMLPWTLSVGAALSALLAAASAECDREALFKFADSYVFAQENGHAGYLENIADNFTYVENNKTHEITTGILNNALVIDHRHTIADTIECATFTELVVTRNASGMPAPYVIGTQIRHSPGDMSCYLIDSIVTTEGHWLFNATGTLYWVQRENWGPIPEAERDSRDTLKAAADAYLSMWDNKSAIDAVPWGTPCARLEGGVYTGNGGPNDSCKVGIPTNNTQAPNSYRRYVIDETVGAISVLCIFEHLENAPDSHEFRLEKGKPSRDPHMAPAVGKIPRCTEAGIVAVITSTFEKPRSSVQLCLSPTSDLLATEADDKTDRDRETPTDASSAPEPGPMARRLEEATEEALLTGGRAGRRAVEEAGFSEELKERLFARVKDAQFRSENAAAFAEAGMPTSAGQATRLMATSQPWTGTETTQDAVLRMLNDAHKPLKPELRGRPKMPDLQPVDMRMGQEPRLNAGRRAASARDKASAYSGMGLKELEKGLSEDEKEAMKKEFRDRFRPAARAMPNTLTGLASLANERIEDAIARGQFKNIPRGRGVERDSRADNPFIDTTEYIMNKMIKRQDIVPPWIEKQQELVRQAHVFRTRLRNDWKRYAARMIASKGGSLEEQMNRARRYAKAEELHNPRKRDVDQIAVPTNSTDDPVMAKMRQQGTPASADAPSPRVDQGEIIPEDEPLPPPFRDSAWIAAEKSYMDLSIGNLNALTRSYNLMAPELAKKPYFSLERELNSCFADVAPQLADVIKERAAKPSPKSVLEALDGRQGSVFDRFGGRKAKVYESKAPHYGFREMWRDLFTRQPS
;
A
#
# COMPACT_ATOMS: atom_id res chain seq x y z
N MET A 1 -1.77 99.75 -5.11
CA MET A 1 -1.68 99.52 -6.57
C MET A 1 -2.33 98.18 -6.87
N MET A 2 -3.39 98.22 -7.70
CA MET A 2 -3.94 97.16 -8.58
C MET A 2 -4.46 95.83 -7.98
N LEU A 3 -5.75 95.82 -7.59
CA LEU A 3 -6.92 95.04 -8.10
C LEU A 3 -6.67 93.73 -8.94
N PRO A 4 -7.66 92.80 -9.11
CA PRO A 4 -8.78 92.37 -8.23
C PRO A 4 -9.30 90.88 -8.44
N TRP A 5 -10.44 90.54 -7.79
CA TRP A 5 -11.49 89.53 -8.14
C TRP A 5 -11.37 88.06 -7.65
N THR A 6 -12.17 87.69 -6.62
CA THR A 6 -13.44 86.89 -6.62
C THR A 6 -13.30 85.36 -6.72
N LEU A 7 -13.73 84.62 -5.69
CA LEU A 7 -14.88 83.69 -5.72
C LEU A 7 -14.92 82.80 -4.46
N SER A 8 -16.13 82.72 -3.90
CA SER A 8 -16.53 81.90 -2.76
C SER A 8 -16.79 80.44 -3.18
N VAL A 9 -16.31 79.45 -2.41
CA VAL A 9 -16.94 78.11 -2.29
C VAL A 9 -16.73 77.59 -0.86
N GLY A 10 -17.81 77.14 -0.24
CA GLY A 10 -17.86 76.72 1.17
C GLY A 10 -17.08 75.45 1.47
N ALA A 11 -16.45 75.43 2.63
CA ALA A 11 -15.96 74.21 3.26
C ALA A 11 -17.06 73.64 4.15
N ALA A 12 -17.78 72.65 3.63
CA ALA A 12 -18.66 71.80 4.41
C ALA A 12 -17.81 71.01 5.41
N LEU A 13 -18.15 71.13 6.70
CA LEU A 13 -17.77 70.16 7.72
C LEU A 13 -18.42 68.82 7.37
N SER A 14 -17.71 67.96 6.66
CA SER A 14 -18.02 66.53 6.62
C SER A 14 -17.24 65.88 7.75
N ALA A 15 -17.97 65.57 8.83
CA ALA A 15 -17.52 64.60 9.81
C ALA A 15 -17.19 63.30 9.07
N LEU A 16 -15.91 62.99 8.93
CA LEU A 16 -15.46 61.62 8.69
C LEU A 16 -15.85 60.82 9.93
N LEU A 17 -17.03 60.21 9.90
CA LEU A 17 -17.22 58.95 10.60
C LEU A 17 -16.18 58.01 9.99
N ALA A 18 -15.07 57.82 10.69
CA ALA A 18 -14.30 56.60 10.54
C ALA A 18 -15.29 55.47 10.83
N ALA A 19 -15.71 54.76 9.78
CA ALA A 19 -16.31 53.46 9.96
C ALA A 19 -15.26 52.66 10.75
N ALA A 20 -15.57 52.40 12.02
CA ALA A 20 -14.83 51.44 12.81
C ALA A 20 -14.91 50.12 12.04
N SER A 21 -13.85 49.82 11.31
CA SER A 21 -13.64 48.48 10.78
C SER A 21 -13.54 47.64 12.04
N ALA A 22 -14.45 46.68 12.24
CA ALA A 22 -14.32 45.77 13.35
C ALA A 22 -12.97 45.08 13.20
N GLU A 23 -11.99 45.45 14.04
CA GLU A 23 -10.71 44.77 14.08
C GLU A 23 -11.00 43.31 14.41
N CYS A 24 -10.43 42.37 13.65
CA CYS A 24 -10.59 40.95 13.90
C CYS A 24 -9.92 40.60 15.22
N ASP A 25 -10.75 40.62 16.27
CA ASP A 25 -10.31 40.37 17.63
C ASP A 25 -9.88 38.90 17.78
N ARG A 26 -8.66 38.72 18.30
CA ARG A 26 -8.07 37.41 18.55
C ARG A 26 -8.95 36.60 19.50
N GLU A 27 -9.49 37.22 20.54
CA GLU A 27 -10.33 36.51 21.53
C GLU A 27 -11.63 35.99 20.89
N ALA A 28 -12.25 36.77 20.00
CA ALA A 28 -13.43 36.35 19.25
C ALA A 28 -13.15 35.16 18.34
N LEU A 29 -12.00 35.14 17.65
CA LEU A 29 -11.56 34.02 16.83
C LEU A 29 -11.36 32.73 17.64
N PHE A 30 -10.75 32.82 18.84
CA PHE A 30 -10.61 31.66 19.73
C PHE A 30 -11.95 31.17 20.26
N LYS A 31 -12.88 32.08 20.61
CA LYS A 31 -14.23 31.68 21.04
C LYS A 31 -14.98 30.89 19.96
N PHE A 32 -14.85 31.28 18.70
CA PHE A 32 -15.42 30.51 17.59
C PHE A 32 -14.71 29.16 17.40
N ALA A 33 -13.38 29.13 17.51
CA ALA A 33 -12.65 27.86 17.45
C ALA A 33 -13.09 26.91 18.59
N ASP A 34 -13.29 27.41 19.80
CA ASP A 34 -13.81 26.64 20.93
C ASP A 34 -15.24 26.13 20.68
N SER A 35 -16.12 26.92 20.06
CA SER A 35 -17.47 26.45 19.70
C SER A 35 -17.44 25.40 18.59
N TYR A 36 -16.51 25.49 17.64
CA TYR A 36 -16.25 24.45 16.65
C TYR A 36 -15.76 23.14 17.27
N VAL A 37 -14.80 23.21 18.19
CA VAL A 37 -14.31 22.05 18.95
C VAL A 37 -15.46 21.40 19.72
N PHE A 38 -16.27 22.21 20.42
CA PHE A 38 -17.44 21.73 21.14
C PHE A 38 -18.49 21.08 20.20
N ALA A 39 -18.69 21.65 19.01
CA ALA A 39 -19.56 21.06 17.98
C ALA A 39 -19.06 19.69 17.53
N GLN A 40 -17.74 19.54 17.32
CA GLN A 40 -17.11 18.28 16.92
C GLN A 40 -17.17 17.21 18.02
N GLU A 41 -17.05 17.59 19.29
CA GLU A 41 -17.17 16.66 20.43
C GLU A 41 -18.57 16.04 20.52
N ASN A 42 -19.59 16.87 20.28
CA ASN A 42 -20.98 16.45 20.37
C ASN A 42 -21.55 15.90 19.06
N GLY A 43 -20.84 16.05 17.93
CA GLY A 43 -21.30 15.60 16.62
C GLY A 43 -22.50 16.42 16.11
N HIS A 44 -22.54 17.72 16.38
CA HIS A 44 -23.69 18.55 16.04
C HIS A 44 -23.31 19.96 15.58
N ALA A 45 -23.59 20.26 14.31
CA ALA A 45 -23.29 21.58 13.72
C ALA A 45 -24.12 22.73 14.30
N GLY A 46 -25.23 22.45 15.00
CA GLY A 46 -26.11 23.48 15.58
C GLY A 46 -25.50 24.32 16.71
N TYR A 47 -24.30 23.97 17.19
CA TYR A 47 -23.56 24.74 18.18
C TYR A 47 -22.71 25.88 17.57
N LEU A 48 -22.60 25.93 16.24
CA LEU A 48 -21.92 27.01 15.54
C LEU A 48 -22.87 28.21 15.39
N GLU A 49 -22.52 29.33 16.02
CA GLU A 49 -23.24 30.59 15.92
C GLU A 49 -22.59 31.51 14.87
N ASN A 50 -23.31 32.51 14.36
CA ASN A 50 -22.79 33.50 13.41
C ASN A 50 -22.24 32.93 12.08
N ILE A 51 -22.97 31.98 11.47
CA ILE A 51 -22.68 31.47 10.13
C ILE A 51 -23.22 32.45 9.08
N ALA A 52 -22.40 32.78 8.08
CA ALA A 52 -22.80 33.66 6.97
C ALA A 52 -23.77 32.96 6.00
N ASP A 53 -24.61 33.74 5.31
CA ASP A 53 -25.56 33.20 4.32
C ASP A 53 -24.87 32.50 3.13
N ASN A 54 -23.64 32.90 2.80
CA ASN A 54 -22.81 32.33 1.73
C ASN A 54 -21.83 31.25 2.24
N PHE A 55 -22.17 30.57 3.32
CA PHE A 55 -21.32 29.58 3.96
C PHE A 55 -20.96 28.38 3.06
N THR A 56 -19.69 28.00 3.09
CA THR A 56 -19.15 26.84 2.38
C THR A 56 -18.40 25.92 3.32
N TYR A 57 -18.69 24.62 3.22
CA TYR A 57 -17.97 23.58 3.95
C TYR A 57 -17.19 22.73 2.95
N VAL A 58 -15.87 22.66 3.16
CA VAL A 58 -14.95 21.90 2.33
C VAL A 58 -14.30 20.84 3.21
N GLU A 59 -14.36 19.58 2.78
CA GLU A 59 -13.68 18.46 3.41
C GLU A 59 -12.80 17.78 2.36
N ASN A 60 -11.50 17.61 2.64
CA ASN A 60 -10.56 16.94 1.74
C ASN A 60 -10.58 17.48 0.30
N ASN A 61 -10.56 18.82 0.16
CA ASN A 61 -10.65 19.59 -1.09
C ASN A 61 -11.95 19.38 -1.90
N LYS A 62 -13.02 18.84 -1.28
CA LYS A 62 -14.34 18.68 -1.90
C LYS A 62 -15.38 19.44 -1.10
N THR A 63 -16.33 20.06 -1.78
CA THR A 63 -17.46 20.73 -1.12
C THR A 63 -18.44 19.68 -0.60
N HIS A 64 -18.77 19.75 0.69
CA HIS A 64 -19.68 18.85 1.38
C HIS A 64 -20.78 19.63 2.11
N GLU A 65 -21.91 19.00 2.40
CA GLU A 65 -22.88 19.56 3.36
C GLU A 65 -22.37 19.32 4.79
N ILE A 66 -22.43 20.33 5.65
CA ILE A 66 -21.91 20.25 7.03
C ILE A 66 -22.53 19.11 7.86
N THR A 67 -23.75 18.70 7.52
CA THR A 67 -24.49 17.59 8.13
C THR A 67 -23.97 16.22 7.73
N THR A 68 -23.25 16.12 6.61
CA THR A 68 -22.70 14.86 6.09
C THR A 68 -21.22 14.68 6.38
N GLY A 69 -20.53 15.75 6.78
CA GLY A 69 -19.10 15.76 7.07
C GLY A 69 -18.73 15.20 8.44
N ILE A 70 -17.44 15.25 8.75
CA ILE A 70 -16.88 14.74 10.01
C ILE A 70 -17.50 15.39 11.27
N LEU A 71 -18.02 16.61 11.14
CA LEU A 71 -18.68 17.36 12.23
C LEU A 71 -19.94 16.68 12.78
N ASN A 72 -20.58 15.80 12.02
CA ASN A 72 -21.75 15.05 12.50
C ASN A 72 -21.36 13.80 13.31
N ASN A 73 -20.08 13.43 13.32
CA ASN A 73 -19.57 12.32 14.12
C ASN A 73 -19.04 12.85 15.45
N ALA A 74 -19.63 12.40 16.56
CA ALA A 74 -19.15 12.74 17.90
C ALA A 74 -17.80 12.06 18.20
N LEU A 75 -16.74 12.88 18.35
CA LEU A 75 -15.37 12.43 18.58
C LEU A 75 -14.85 12.87 19.95
N VAL A 76 -14.02 12.04 20.60
CA VAL A 76 -13.35 12.44 21.85
C VAL A 76 -11.99 13.04 21.50
N ILE A 77 -11.84 14.34 21.72
CA ILE A 77 -10.63 15.07 21.37
C ILE A 77 -9.57 14.81 22.45
N ASP A 78 -8.49 14.10 22.09
CA ASP A 78 -7.40 13.78 23.01
C ASP A 78 -6.32 14.89 23.01
N HIS A 79 -6.16 15.61 21.91
CA HIS A 79 -5.31 16.80 21.81
C HIS A 79 -5.92 17.85 20.87
N ARG A 80 -5.76 19.12 21.24
CA ARG A 80 -6.15 20.27 20.42
C ARG A 80 -5.03 21.32 20.38
N HIS A 81 -4.76 21.85 19.20
CA HIS A 81 -3.89 23.01 19.00
C HIS A 81 -4.60 24.01 18.09
N THR A 82 -4.62 25.29 18.47
CA THR A 82 -5.33 26.34 17.72
C THR A 82 -4.43 27.56 17.57
N ILE A 83 -4.33 28.07 16.36
CA ILE A 83 -3.66 29.33 16.00
C ILE A 83 -4.64 30.30 15.38
N ALA A 84 -4.38 31.60 15.52
CA ALA A 84 -5.27 32.65 15.03
C ALA A 84 -4.51 33.71 14.23
N ASP A 85 -5.05 34.01 13.05
CA ASP A 85 -4.59 35.04 12.13
C ASP A 85 -5.54 36.24 12.18
N THR A 86 -5.07 37.33 12.78
CA THR A 86 -5.84 38.56 12.94
C THR A 86 -5.91 39.40 11.66
N ILE A 87 -5.06 39.13 10.66
CA ILE A 87 -5.02 39.88 9.40
C ILE A 87 -6.00 39.28 8.40
N GLU A 88 -6.00 37.94 8.27
CA GLU A 88 -6.95 37.22 7.39
C GLU A 88 -8.25 36.80 8.11
N CYS A 89 -8.42 37.16 9.39
CA CYS A 89 -9.58 36.82 10.21
C CYS A 89 -9.88 35.31 10.20
N ALA A 90 -8.82 34.52 10.34
CA ALA A 90 -8.86 33.08 10.17
C ALA A 90 -8.26 32.35 11.38
N THR A 91 -8.74 31.14 11.65
CA THR A 91 -8.12 30.25 12.63
C THR A 91 -7.75 28.94 11.98
N PHE A 92 -6.71 28.29 12.51
CA PHE A 92 -6.41 26.90 12.20
C PHE A 92 -6.47 26.11 13.49
N THR A 93 -7.13 24.95 13.46
CA THR A 93 -7.25 24.04 14.60
C THR A 93 -6.83 22.64 14.18
N GLU A 94 -5.81 22.09 14.83
CA GLU A 94 -5.42 20.68 14.77
C GLU A 94 -6.12 19.90 15.89
N LEU A 95 -6.80 18.82 15.53
CA LEU A 95 -7.43 17.87 16.44
C LEU A 95 -6.84 16.49 16.26
N VAL A 96 -6.37 15.88 17.35
CA VAL A 96 -5.97 14.47 17.38
C VAL A 96 -6.97 13.69 18.20
N VAL A 97 -7.55 12.67 17.57
CA VAL A 97 -8.61 11.82 18.12
C VAL A 97 -8.12 10.38 18.03
N THR A 98 -8.13 9.65 19.14
CA THR A 98 -7.83 8.21 19.15
C THR A 98 -9.09 7.36 19.32
N ARG A 99 -10.16 7.95 19.86
CA ARG A 99 -11.39 7.26 20.25
C ARG A 99 -12.64 8.08 19.89
N ASN A 100 -13.73 7.38 19.58
CA ASN A 100 -15.03 8.02 19.42
C ASN A 100 -15.76 8.19 20.76
N ALA A 101 -16.91 8.88 20.76
CA ALA A 101 -17.74 9.08 21.96
C ALA A 101 -18.20 7.78 22.65
N SER A 102 -18.24 6.64 21.93
CA SER A 102 -18.57 5.32 22.48
C SER A 102 -17.38 4.57 23.08
N GLY A 103 -16.17 5.17 23.04
CA GLY A 103 -14.94 4.56 23.53
C GLY A 103 -14.31 3.52 22.59
N MET A 104 -14.82 3.39 21.37
CA MET A 104 -14.21 2.54 20.33
C MET A 104 -13.03 3.28 19.67
N PRO A 105 -12.00 2.56 19.19
CA PRO A 105 -10.90 3.17 18.47
C PRO A 105 -11.42 3.83 17.20
N ALA A 106 -11.12 5.11 17.05
CA ALA A 106 -11.51 5.91 15.90
C ALA A 106 -10.39 6.94 15.67
N PRO A 107 -9.26 6.52 15.08
CA PRO A 107 -8.12 7.39 14.93
C PRO A 107 -8.39 8.42 13.83
N TYR A 108 -8.37 9.69 14.20
CA TYR A 108 -8.40 10.83 13.29
C TYR A 108 -7.34 11.85 13.65
N VAL A 109 -6.73 12.45 12.62
CA VAL A 109 -6.00 13.73 12.75
C VAL A 109 -6.67 14.69 11.78
N ILE A 110 -7.18 15.79 12.31
CA ILE A 110 -8.01 16.76 11.56
C ILE A 110 -7.36 18.12 11.64
N GLY A 111 -7.05 18.72 10.49
CA GLY A 111 -6.60 20.11 10.41
C GLY A 111 -7.69 20.97 9.77
N THR A 112 -8.22 21.94 10.51
CA THR A 112 -9.34 22.76 10.05
C THR A 112 -8.96 24.23 10.01
N GLN A 113 -9.11 24.87 8.85
CA GLN A 113 -9.07 26.32 8.68
C GLN A 113 -10.48 26.90 8.67
N ILE A 114 -10.74 27.88 9.52
CA ILE A 114 -12.02 28.59 9.63
C ILE A 114 -11.78 30.05 9.25
N ARG A 115 -12.56 30.61 8.32
CA ARG A 115 -12.43 32.01 7.87
C ARG A 115 -13.69 32.82 8.15
N HIS A 116 -13.48 34.03 8.64
CA HIS A 116 -14.53 34.98 8.99
C HIS A 116 -14.49 36.20 8.08
N SER A 117 -15.66 36.79 7.86
CA SER A 117 -15.76 38.08 7.18
C SER A 117 -15.19 39.19 8.07
N PRO A 118 -14.26 40.04 7.60
CA PRO A 118 -13.64 41.08 8.42
C PRO A 118 -14.60 42.14 8.98
N GLY A 119 -15.81 42.28 8.42
CA GLY A 119 -16.79 43.26 8.89
C GLY A 119 -17.65 42.74 10.05
N ASP A 120 -18.29 41.59 9.85
CA ASP A 120 -19.33 41.08 10.74
C ASP A 120 -18.87 39.89 11.60
N MET A 121 -17.61 39.46 11.44
CA MET A 121 -17.05 38.24 12.04
C MET A 121 -17.88 36.97 11.76
N SER A 122 -18.67 36.98 10.69
CA SER A 122 -19.49 35.84 10.27
C SER A 122 -18.63 34.79 9.57
N CYS A 123 -18.79 33.53 9.95
CA CYS A 123 -18.03 32.42 9.37
C CYS A 123 -18.59 32.07 7.99
N TYR A 124 -17.77 32.21 6.93
CA TYR A 124 -18.18 31.94 5.55
C TYR A 124 -17.50 30.69 4.94
N LEU A 125 -16.38 30.23 5.53
CA LEU A 125 -15.67 29.04 5.05
C LEU A 125 -15.12 28.23 6.22
N ILE A 126 -15.45 26.95 6.24
CA ILE A 126 -14.77 25.93 7.06
C ILE A 126 -14.15 24.92 6.09
N ASP A 127 -12.82 24.83 6.09
CA ASP A 127 -12.04 23.92 5.25
C ASP A 127 -11.28 22.94 6.14
N SER A 128 -11.65 21.66 6.06
CA SER A 128 -11.13 20.59 6.91
C SER A 128 -10.38 19.55 6.08
N ILE A 129 -9.16 19.23 6.47
CA ILE A 129 -8.44 18.04 6.01
C ILE A 129 -8.56 16.97 7.08
N VAL A 130 -9.27 15.90 6.74
CA VAL A 130 -9.62 14.81 7.66
C VAL A 130 -8.84 13.58 7.27
N THR A 131 -7.99 13.11 8.19
CA THR A 131 -7.15 11.94 7.97
C THR A 131 -7.53 10.82 8.93
N THR A 132 -7.65 9.60 8.42
CA THR A 132 -7.99 8.37 9.15
C THR A 132 -7.18 7.16 8.64
N GLU A 133 -7.50 5.96 9.13
CA GLU A 133 -6.79 4.71 8.81
C GLU A 133 -6.71 4.45 7.29
N GLY A 134 -5.51 4.10 6.83
CA GLY A 134 -5.24 3.78 5.43
C GLY A 134 -4.69 4.95 4.59
N HIS A 135 -4.48 6.12 5.19
CA HIS A 135 -3.74 7.23 4.56
C HIS A 135 -2.24 7.18 4.83
N TRP A 136 -1.49 7.97 4.06
CA TRP A 136 -0.03 7.94 4.02
C TRP A 136 0.62 8.15 5.39
N LEU A 137 1.40 7.15 5.84
CA LEU A 137 2.11 7.16 7.12
C LEU A 137 1.23 7.34 8.36
N PHE A 138 -0.10 7.20 8.27
CA PHE A 138 -1.00 7.54 9.35
C PHE A 138 -0.88 6.67 10.61
N ASN A 139 -0.71 7.33 11.74
CA ASN A 139 -0.68 6.80 13.09
C ASN A 139 -1.04 7.90 14.11
N ALA A 140 -2.34 8.01 14.44
CA ALA A 140 -2.84 9.00 15.40
C ALA A 140 -2.20 8.88 16.80
N THR A 141 -1.90 7.65 17.27
CA THR A 141 -1.26 7.46 18.59
C THR A 141 0.19 7.93 18.61
N GLY A 142 0.92 7.74 17.51
CA GLY A 142 2.27 8.27 17.32
C GLY A 142 2.27 9.79 17.26
N THR A 143 1.33 10.38 16.50
CA THR A 143 1.14 11.83 16.44
C THR A 143 0.87 12.39 17.84
N LEU A 144 -0.10 11.84 18.58
CA LEU A 144 -0.45 12.27 19.93
C LEU A 144 0.76 12.25 20.88
N TYR A 145 1.59 11.20 20.81
CA TYR A 145 2.77 11.05 21.67
C TYR A 145 3.80 12.17 21.47
N TRP A 146 4.02 12.59 20.23
CA TRP A 146 4.98 13.65 19.91
C TRP A 146 4.39 15.04 20.16
N VAL A 147 3.14 15.27 19.74
CA VAL A 147 2.45 16.55 19.92
C VAL A 147 2.37 16.96 21.38
N GLN A 148 2.11 16.03 22.31
CA GLN A 148 2.08 16.32 23.75
C GLN A 148 3.41 16.79 24.35
N ARG A 149 4.53 16.57 23.66
CA ARG A 149 5.87 16.97 24.12
C ARG A 149 6.30 18.32 23.57
N GLU A 150 5.48 18.92 22.73
CA GLU A 150 5.80 20.17 22.05
C GLU A 150 5.42 21.37 22.89
N ASN A 151 6.18 22.45 22.70
CA ASN A 151 5.86 23.72 23.33
C ASN A 151 5.35 24.69 22.26
N TRP A 152 4.05 25.00 22.34
CA TRP A 152 3.37 25.96 21.47
C TRP A 152 3.09 27.31 22.16
N GLY A 153 3.90 27.66 23.16
CA GLY A 153 3.75 28.91 23.90
C GLY A 153 4.06 30.17 23.06
N PRO A 154 3.55 31.35 23.49
CA PRO A 154 3.78 32.62 22.81
C PRO A 154 5.25 33.03 22.87
N ILE A 155 5.75 33.56 21.76
CA ILE A 155 7.11 34.08 21.63
C ILE A 155 7.13 35.53 22.16
N PRO A 156 8.16 35.94 22.93
CA PRO A 156 8.34 37.33 23.35
C PRO A 156 8.37 38.28 22.15
N GLU A 157 7.76 39.45 22.25
CA GLU A 157 7.61 40.40 21.13
C GLU A 157 8.91 40.74 20.41
N ALA A 158 10.03 40.84 21.15
CA ALA A 158 11.34 41.14 20.59
C ALA A 158 11.95 40.01 19.73
N GLU A 159 11.47 38.77 19.89
CA GLU A 159 11.95 37.59 19.17
C GLU A 159 10.94 37.08 18.11
N ARG A 160 9.82 37.78 17.90
CA ARG A 160 8.82 37.42 16.91
C ARG A 160 9.32 37.73 15.50
N ASP A 161 9.22 36.73 14.63
CA ASP A 161 9.44 36.87 13.20
C ASP A 161 8.22 37.55 12.55
N SER A 162 8.43 38.31 11.48
CA SER A 162 7.33 38.98 10.77
C SER A 162 6.51 37.98 9.93
N ARG A 163 5.23 38.26 9.70
CA ARG A 163 4.37 37.45 8.82
C ARG A 163 5.02 37.10 7.47
N ASP A 164 5.67 38.07 6.84
CA ASP A 164 6.31 37.88 5.53
C ASP A 164 7.47 36.88 5.61
N THR A 165 8.24 36.90 6.70
CA THR A 165 9.30 35.91 6.91
C THR A 165 8.77 34.51 7.17
N LEU A 166 7.68 34.38 7.94
CA LEU A 166 7.01 33.11 8.18
C LEU A 166 6.48 32.51 6.87
N LYS A 167 5.82 33.34 6.05
CA LYS A 167 5.28 32.94 4.75
C LYS A 167 6.39 32.54 3.78
N ALA A 168 7.46 33.33 3.69
CA ALA A 168 8.60 33.04 2.82
C ALA A 168 9.29 31.71 3.18
N ALA A 169 9.42 31.40 4.46
CA ALA A 169 9.98 30.13 4.92
C ALA A 169 9.09 28.93 4.55
N ALA A 170 7.77 29.04 4.76
CA ALA A 170 6.83 28.00 4.36
C ALA A 170 6.82 27.80 2.83
N ASP A 171 6.90 28.89 2.05
CA ASP A 171 6.98 28.81 0.60
C ASP A 171 8.28 28.18 0.11
N ALA A 172 9.42 28.49 0.74
CA ALA A 172 10.70 27.84 0.47
C ALA A 172 10.62 26.34 0.77
N TYR A 173 9.99 25.94 1.88
CA TYR A 173 9.81 24.52 2.21
C TYR A 173 8.92 23.81 1.18
N LEU A 174 7.76 24.38 0.85
CA LEU A 174 6.83 23.74 -0.10
C LEU A 174 7.34 23.73 -1.54
N SER A 175 8.26 24.64 -1.91
CA SER A 175 8.95 24.65 -3.20
C SER A 175 10.23 23.79 -3.23
N MET A 176 10.57 23.11 -2.14
CA MET A 176 11.74 22.23 -2.13
C MET A 176 11.52 20.95 -2.95
N TRP A 177 10.26 20.57 -3.16
CA TRP A 177 9.88 19.34 -3.87
C TRP A 177 10.06 19.46 -5.39
N ASP A 178 9.86 20.65 -5.96
CA ASP A 178 9.99 20.95 -7.39
C ASP A 178 11.29 21.70 -7.75
N ASN A 179 11.89 22.43 -6.80
CA ASN A 179 13.09 23.22 -7.04
C ASN A 179 14.26 22.81 -6.13
N LYS A 180 15.35 22.34 -6.75
CA LYS A 180 16.57 21.96 -6.02
C LYS A 180 17.22 23.09 -5.24
N SER A 181 17.10 24.32 -5.71
CA SER A 181 17.69 25.50 -5.05
C SER A 181 16.91 25.92 -3.81
N ALA A 182 15.66 25.49 -3.67
CA ALA A 182 14.82 25.87 -2.53
C ALA A 182 15.23 25.13 -1.24
N ILE A 183 15.84 23.93 -1.32
CA ILE A 183 16.36 23.21 -0.13
C ILE A 183 17.40 24.04 0.63
N ASP A 184 18.28 24.74 -0.09
CA ASP A 184 19.32 25.59 0.51
C ASP A 184 18.76 26.93 1.00
N ALA A 185 17.59 27.33 0.50
CA ALA A 185 16.88 28.54 0.91
C ALA A 185 16.04 28.36 2.18
N VAL A 186 15.63 27.12 2.52
CA VAL A 186 14.93 26.83 3.78
C VAL A 186 15.88 27.09 4.95
N PRO A 187 15.52 27.97 5.92
CA PRO A 187 16.45 28.40 6.96
C PRO A 187 16.55 27.41 8.13
N TRP A 188 16.83 26.12 7.89
CA TRP A 188 16.82 25.01 8.87
C TRP A 188 17.40 25.37 10.26
N GLY A 189 16.60 25.16 11.32
CA GLY A 189 17.04 25.28 12.70
C GLY A 189 17.69 24.01 13.23
N THR A 190 18.30 24.10 14.42
CA THR A 190 18.86 22.94 15.12
C THR A 190 18.70 23.17 16.63
N PRO A 191 18.00 22.29 17.37
CA PRO A 191 17.35 21.06 16.92
C PRO A 191 16.12 21.33 16.03
N CYS A 192 15.82 20.41 15.12
CA CYS A 192 14.61 20.45 14.30
C CYS A 192 14.17 19.01 13.98
N ALA A 193 12.88 18.71 14.05
CA ALA A 193 12.31 17.46 13.58
C ALA A 193 10.98 17.67 12.84
N ARG A 194 10.67 16.74 11.92
CA ARG A 194 9.41 16.62 11.17
C ARG A 194 8.56 15.49 11.74
N LEU A 195 7.26 15.74 11.89
CA LEU A 195 6.27 14.74 12.29
C LEU A 195 5.31 14.49 11.12
N GLU A 196 5.51 13.39 10.40
CA GLU A 196 4.76 13.06 9.19
C GLU A 196 3.87 11.84 9.42
N GLY A 197 2.55 12.06 9.48
CA GLY A 197 1.58 10.99 9.72
C GLY A 197 1.71 10.29 11.08
N GLY A 198 2.62 10.71 11.96
CA GLY A 198 2.94 10.02 13.22
C GLY A 198 4.34 9.40 13.23
N VAL A 199 5.07 9.48 12.10
CA VAL A 199 6.51 9.19 12.02
C VAL A 199 7.30 10.45 12.36
N TYR A 200 8.15 10.36 13.37
CA TYR A 200 9.03 11.44 13.77
C TYR A 200 10.44 11.22 13.21
N THR A 201 10.98 12.22 12.54
CA THR A 201 12.29 12.12 11.85
C THR A 201 13.50 12.30 12.78
N GLY A 202 13.27 12.72 14.03
CA GLY A 202 14.28 12.87 15.09
C GLY A 202 14.17 11.82 16.20
N ASN A 203 15.01 11.94 17.23
CA ASN A 203 14.94 11.12 18.44
C ASN A 203 14.53 11.94 19.69
N GLY A 204 14.14 13.20 19.52
CA GLY A 204 13.90 14.18 20.59
C GLY A 204 15.20 14.73 21.18
N GLY A 205 16.30 14.64 20.45
CA GLY A 205 17.63 15.03 20.90
C GLY A 205 18.05 16.43 20.42
N PRO A 206 19.07 17.04 21.04
CA PRO A 206 19.56 18.37 20.65
C PRO A 206 20.23 18.41 19.27
N ASN A 207 20.53 17.25 18.69
CA ASN A 207 21.17 17.10 17.37
C ASN A 207 20.19 16.68 16.27
N ASP A 208 18.89 16.72 16.52
CA ASP A 208 17.88 16.34 15.53
C ASP A 208 17.90 17.30 14.33
N SER A 209 17.74 16.74 13.13
CA SER A 209 17.76 17.48 11.88
C SER A 209 16.55 17.15 11.02
N CYS A 210 15.86 18.19 10.56
CA CYS A 210 14.73 18.09 9.64
C CYS A 210 15.11 17.68 8.21
N LYS A 211 16.42 17.66 7.88
CA LYS A 211 16.90 17.27 6.54
C LYS A 211 16.75 15.77 6.25
N VAL A 212 16.49 14.96 7.28
CA VAL A 212 16.41 13.50 7.15
C VAL A 212 15.14 13.13 6.39
N GLY A 213 15.29 12.44 5.25
CA GLY A 213 14.18 11.91 4.45
C GLY A 213 13.69 12.82 3.32
N ILE A 214 14.31 14.00 3.12
CA ILE A 214 13.99 14.87 1.98
C ILE A 214 14.57 14.22 0.70
N PRO A 215 13.77 13.99 -0.36
CA PRO A 215 14.26 13.43 -1.61
C PRO A 215 15.35 14.32 -2.20
N THR A 216 16.45 13.73 -2.66
CA THR A 216 17.54 14.51 -3.30
C THR A 216 17.29 14.81 -4.78
N ASN A 217 16.23 14.23 -5.37
CA ASN A 217 15.98 14.28 -6.80
C ASN A 217 15.14 15.49 -7.26
N ASN A 218 14.39 16.18 -6.39
CA ASN A 218 13.70 17.48 -6.62
C ASN A 218 13.02 17.68 -8.00
N THR A 219 12.56 16.60 -8.64
CA THR A 219 11.85 16.60 -9.92
C THR A 219 10.39 16.23 -9.71
N GLN A 220 9.83 16.51 -8.53
CA GLN A 220 8.46 16.14 -8.18
C GLN A 220 7.49 17.25 -8.60
N ALA A 221 6.21 16.90 -8.73
CA ALA A 221 5.18 17.88 -9.04
C ALA A 221 5.03 18.86 -7.85
N PRO A 222 4.79 20.15 -8.12
CA PRO A 222 4.75 21.18 -7.09
C PRO A 222 3.52 21.05 -6.17
N ASN A 223 3.64 21.55 -4.94
CA ASN A 223 2.50 21.66 -4.02
C ASN A 223 1.66 22.88 -4.42
N SER A 224 0.47 22.64 -4.98
CA SER A 224 -0.43 23.67 -5.50
C SER A 224 -1.57 24.00 -4.54
N TYR A 225 -2.34 25.05 -4.85
CA TYR A 225 -3.51 25.50 -4.07
C TYR A 225 -3.25 25.74 -2.58
N ARG A 226 -2.18 26.48 -2.26
CA ARG A 226 -1.74 26.79 -0.89
C ARG A 226 -2.64 27.81 -0.21
N ARG A 227 -3.16 27.50 0.98
CA ARG A 227 -4.02 28.36 1.81
C ARG A 227 -3.41 28.54 3.19
N TYR A 228 -3.10 29.78 3.54
CA TYR A 228 -2.29 30.10 4.72
C TYR A 228 -3.14 30.61 5.88
N VAL A 229 -2.73 30.27 7.10
CA VAL A 229 -3.14 30.91 8.35
C VAL A 229 -1.87 31.13 9.16
N ILE A 230 -1.57 32.39 9.50
CA ILE A 230 -0.28 32.77 10.10
C ILE A 230 -0.53 33.49 11.43
N ASP A 231 0.12 33.00 12.48
CA ASP A 231 0.07 33.58 13.83
C ASP A 231 1.47 34.02 14.29
N GLU A 232 1.71 35.33 14.24
CA GLU A 232 2.99 35.94 14.65
C GLU A 232 3.26 35.79 16.15
N THR A 233 2.22 35.64 16.99
CA THR A 233 2.39 35.57 18.44
C THR A 233 3.02 34.26 18.88
N VAL A 234 2.73 33.17 18.16
CA VAL A 234 3.26 31.82 18.39
C VAL A 234 4.43 31.51 17.44
N GLY A 235 4.59 32.30 16.36
CA GLY A 235 5.53 31.99 15.28
C GLY A 235 5.10 30.79 14.44
N ALA A 236 3.79 30.56 14.35
CA ALA A 236 3.20 29.39 13.72
C ALA A 236 2.58 29.73 12.35
N ILE A 237 2.71 28.82 11.40
CA ILE A 237 2.10 28.94 10.08
C ILE A 237 1.51 27.60 9.64
N SER A 238 0.21 27.60 9.35
CA SER A 238 -0.51 26.46 8.80
C SER A 238 -0.79 26.69 7.31
N VAL A 239 -0.53 25.66 6.50
CA VAL A 239 -0.75 25.66 5.06
C VAL A 239 -1.53 24.42 4.65
N LEU A 240 -2.75 24.61 4.14
CA LEU A 240 -3.47 23.56 3.43
C LEU A 240 -3.09 23.62 1.94
N CYS A 241 -2.72 22.49 1.35
CA CYS A 241 -2.34 22.42 -0.06
C CYS A 241 -2.80 21.12 -0.74
N ILE A 242 -2.63 21.08 -2.06
CA ILE A 242 -2.75 19.86 -2.86
C ILE A 242 -1.34 19.33 -3.10
N PHE A 243 -1.09 18.10 -2.65
CA PHE A 243 0.16 17.41 -2.91
C PHE A 243 0.07 16.64 -4.23
N GLU A 244 0.41 17.31 -5.33
CA GLU A 244 0.28 16.76 -6.69
C GLU A 244 1.10 15.48 -6.91
N HIS A 245 2.26 15.39 -6.24
CA HIS A 245 3.12 14.22 -6.32
C HIS A 245 2.44 12.93 -5.80
N LEU A 246 1.50 13.06 -4.86
CA LEU A 246 0.76 11.96 -4.27
C LEU A 246 -0.70 11.94 -4.76
N GLU A 247 -0.88 11.85 -6.09
CA GLU A 247 -2.21 11.77 -6.73
C GLU A 247 -3.15 12.94 -6.38
N ASN A 248 -2.63 14.16 -6.27
CA ASN A 248 -3.39 15.35 -5.86
C ASN A 248 -4.06 15.21 -4.49
N ALA A 249 -3.41 14.49 -3.56
CA ALA A 249 -3.94 14.31 -2.22
C ALA A 249 -4.01 15.66 -1.46
N PRO A 250 -5.09 15.94 -0.72
CA PRO A 250 -5.13 17.07 0.21
C PRO A 250 -4.13 16.82 1.34
N ASP A 251 -3.38 17.86 1.69
CA ASP A 251 -2.34 17.81 2.72
C ASP A 251 -2.35 19.08 3.57
N SER A 252 -1.99 18.96 4.85
CA SER A 252 -1.86 20.08 5.78
C SER A 252 -0.49 20.09 6.41
N HIS A 253 0.22 21.22 6.28
CA HIS A 253 1.51 21.44 6.90
C HIS A 253 1.44 22.55 7.94
N GLU A 254 1.95 22.30 9.14
CA GLU A 254 2.11 23.33 10.16
C GLU A 254 3.58 23.48 10.59
N PHE A 255 4.10 24.71 10.53
CA PHE A 255 5.49 25.05 10.84
C PHE A 255 5.56 25.97 12.05
N ARG A 256 6.65 25.86 12.81
CA ARG A 256 7.01 26.79 13.90
C ARG A 256 8.38 27.38 13.64
N LEU A 257 8.46 28.70 13.60
CA LEU A 257 9.71 29.43 13.43
C LEU A 257 10.05 30.20 14.69
N GLU A 258 11.33 30.15 15.05
CA GLU A 258 11.92 30.95 16.11
C GLU A 258 13.22 31.56 15.60
N LYS A 259 13.34 32.89 15.64
CA LYS A 259 14.54 33.64 15.22
C LYS A 259 14.91 33.41 13.75
N GLY A 260 13.91 33.36 12.88
CA GLY A 260 14.06 33.20 11.44
C GLY A 260 14.51 31.81 11.00
N LYS A 261 14.48 30.82 11.90
CA LYS A 261 14.79 29.42 11.62
C LYS A 261 13.63 28.54 12.09
N PRO A 262 13.22 27.49 11.36
CA PRO A 262 12.26 26.55 11.88
C PRO A 262 12.91 25.84 13.07
N SER A 263 12.35 26.07 14.26
CA SER A 263 12.63 25.22 15.42
C SER A 263 12.00 23.83 15.22
N ARG A 264 11.09 23.72 14.24
CA ARG A 264 10.37 22.51 13.84
C ARG A 264 9.86 22.64 12.39
N ASP A 265 10.02 21.60 11.57
CA ASP A 265 9.40 21.45 10.24
C ASP A 265 8.27 20.39 10.29
N PRO A 266 7.40 20.26 9.28
CA PRO A 266 5.96 20.30 9.48
C PRO A 266 5.37 19.14 10.29
N HIS A 267 4.30 19.45 11.03
CA HIS A 267 3.23 18.47 11.22
C HIS A 267 2.55 18.26 9.88
N MET A 268 2.79 17.11 9.25
CA MET A 268 2.06 16.68 8.08
C MET A 268 0.94 15.76 8.57
N ALA A 269 -0.30 16.27 8.56
CA ALA A 269 -1.42 15.33 8.61
C ALA A 269 -1.32 14.46 7.35
N PRO A 270 -1.52 13.14 7.44
CA PRO A 270 -1.41 12.25 6.29
C PRO A 270 -2.10 12.80 5.06
N ALA A 271 -1.38 12.89 3.95
CA ALA A 271 -2.03 13.16 2.68
C ALA A 271 -3.15 12.10 2.45
N VAL A 272 -4.37 12.55 2.14
CA VAL A 272 -5.54 11.69 1.94
C VAL A 272 -5.42 10.97 0.60
N GLY A 273 -4.55 9.97 0.57
CA GLY A 273 -4.26 9.11 -0.58
C GLY A 273 -4.02 7.67 -0.09
N LYS A 274 -4.60 6.69 -0.78
CA LYS A 274 -4.32 5.28 -0.51
C LYS A 274 -3.08 4.88 -1.27
N ILE A 275 -2.18 4.12 -0.64
CA ILE A 275 -1.10 3.45 -1.35
C ILE A 275 -1.75 2.45 -2.34
N PRO A 276 -1.39 2.44 -3.64
CA PRO A 276 -1.77 1.32 -4.50
C PRO A 276 -1.14 0.08 -3.88
N ARG A 277 -1.98 -0.86 -3.42
CA ARG A 277 -1.50 -2.22 -3.13
C ARG A 277 -0.70 -2.64 -4.35
N CYS A 278 0.55 -3.07 -4.16
CA CYS A 278 1.28 -3.81 -5.18
C CYS A 278 0.55 -5.14 -5.39
N THR A 279 -0.59 -5.10 -6.08
CA THR A 279 -1.15 -6.26 -6.77
C THR A 279 -0.32 -6.43 -8.02
N GLU A 280 0.31 -7.59 -8.08
CA GLU A 280 0.79 -8.25 -9.29
C GLU A 280 0.07 -7.73 -10.54
N ALA A 281 0.82 -7.11 -11.44
CA ALA A 281 0.36 -6.83 -12.80
C ALA A 281 0.23 -8.17 -13.56
N GLY A 282 -0.87 -8.87 -13.28
CA GLY A 282 -1.40 -9.98 -14.06
C GLY A 282 -2.81 -9.62 -14.49
N ILE A 283 -2.95 -8.71 -15.46
CA ILE A 283 -4.24 -8.39 -16.07
C ILE A 283 -4.58 -9.53 -17.04
N VAL A 284 -5.43 -10.44 -16.57
CA VAL A 284 -6.47 -11.05 -17.39
C VAL A 284 -7.74 -10.27 -17.11
N ALA A 285 -8.16 -9.43 -18.04
CA ALA A 285 -9.50 -8.87 -18.05
C ALA A 285 -10.05 -8.88 -19.48
N VAL A 286 -11.04 -9.74 -19.66
CA VAL A 286 -11.98 -9.81 -20.77
C VAL A 286 -12.67 -8.45 -20.90
N ILE A 287 -12.55 -7.82 -22.08
CA ILE A 287 -13.27 -6.59 -22.42
C ILE A 287 -14.38 -6.94 -23.42
N THR A 288 -15.62 -6.70 -23.03
CA THR A 288 -16.75 -6.51 -23.94
C THR A 288 -17.14 -5.04 -23.97
N SER A 289 -17.52 -4.58 -25.17
CA SER A 289 -18.27 -3.35 -25.49
C SER A 289 -17.47 -2.17 -26.06
N THR A 290 -17.39 -2.17 -27.39
CA THR A 290 -17.81 -1.09 -28.32
C THR A 290 -17.56 0.38 -27.95
N PHE A 291 -16.74 1.08 -28.73
CA PHE A 291 -17.13 2.34 -29.39
C PHE A 291 -16.13 2.68 -30.52
N GLU A 292 -16.66 3.31 -31.57
CA GLU A 292 -16.12 3.50 -32.92
C GLU A 292 -15.29 4.78 -33.14
N LYS A 293 -14.50 4.76 -34.23
CA LYS A 293 -13.85 5.85 -35.04
C LYS A 293 -12.40 6.27 -34.69
N PRO A 294 -11.66 6.85 -35.66
CA PRO A 294 -11.51 6.49 -37.08
C PRO A 294 -10.03 6.35 -37.51
N ARG A 295 -9.81 5.72 -38.67
CA ARG A 295 -8.51 5.49 -39.33
C ARG A 295 -7.79 6.81 -39.69
N SER A 296 -6.49 6.86 -39.42
CA SER A 296 -5.52 7.59 -40.24
C SER A 296 -4.23 6.78 -40.39
N SER A 297 -3.73 6.84 -41.62
CA SER A 297 -2.64 6.08 -42.24
C SER A 297 -1.25 6.50 -41.73
N VAL A 298 -0.42 5.51 -41.38
CA VAL A 298 1.03 5.72 -41.21
C VAL A 298 1.75 5.18 -42.44
N GLN A 299 2.36 6.12 -43.14
CA GLN A 299 3.26 5.97 -44.26
C GLN A 299 4.61 5.48 -43.75
N LEU A 300 5.12 4.37 -44.27
CA LEU A 300 6.47 3.89 -43.98
C LEU A 300 7.40 4.26 -45.14
N CYS A 301 8.40 5.08 -44.81
CA CYS A 301 9.48 5.50 -45.69
C CYS A 301 10.40 4.32 -46.02
N LEU A 302 10.63 4.08 -47.31
CA LEU A 302 11.76 3.30 -47.81
C LEU A 302 12.89 4.27 -48.16
N SER A 303 14.10 3.97 -47.71
CA SER A 303 15.32 4.47 -48.33
C SER A 303 16.26 3.29 -48.65
N PRO A 304 17.10 3.44 -49.69
CA PRO A 304 17.71 2.33 -50.42
C PRO A 304 19.13 2.07 -49.94
N THR A 305 19.63 0.84 -50.06
CA THR A 305 21.07 0.61 -50.28
C THR A 305 21.30 -0.70 -51.03
N SER A 306 22.31 -0.61 -51.87
CA SER A 306 22.79 -1.51 -52.89
C SER A 306 23.84 -2.50 -52.39
N ASP A 307 24.05 -3.52 -53.22
CA ASP A 307 25.29 -4.28 -53.47
C ASP A 307 25.92 -5.12 -52.35
N LEU A 308 25.89 -6.45 -52.56
CA LEU A 308 26.94 -7.35 -52.10
C LEU A 308 27.33 -8.37 -53.19
N LEU A 309 28.52 -8.12 -53.75
CA LEU A 309 29.66 -9.04 -53.88
C LEU A 309 29.34 -10.55 -53.95
N ALA A 310 29.51 -11.10 -55.16
CA ALA A 310 29.70 -12.52 -55.40
C ALA A 310 31.15 -12.92 -55.10
N THR A 311 31.31 -13.96 -54.28
CA THR A 311 32.56 -14.74 -54.18
C THR A 311 32.31 -16.14 -54.69
N GLU A 312 33.18 -16.56 -55.60
CA GLU A 312 33.25 -17.86 -56.26
C GLU A 312 33.39 -19.02 -55.27
N ALA A 313 32.76 -20.15 -55.59
CA ALA A 313 33.18 -21.46 -55.12
C ALA A 313 32.98 -22.47 -56.25
N ASP A 314 34.11 -23.01 -56.72
CA ASP A 314 34.24 -24.14 -57.64
C ASP A 314 33.49 -25.37 -57.11
N ASP A 315 32.83 -26.11 -58.02
CA ASP A 315 32.80 -27.56 -57.92
C ASP A 315 32.91 -28.20 -59.31
N LYS A 316 33.82 -29.16 -59.42
CA LYS A 316 34.10 -29.94 -60.63
C LYS A 316 33.65 -31.38 -60.37
N THR A 317 33.19 -32.01 -61.46
CA THR A 317 32.78 -33.42 -61.66
C THR A 317 31.31 -33.68 -61.29
N ASP A 318 30.45 -34.14 -62.20
CA ASP A 318 30.65 -35.25 -63.13
C ASP A 318 30.02 -35.02 -64.51
N ARG A 319 30.64 -35.62 -65.52
CA ARG A 319 30.13 -35.73 -66.89
C ARG A 319 29.13 -36.89 -66.98
N ASP A 320 28.22 -36.73 -67.95
CA ASP A 320 27.35 -37.74 -68.59
C ASP A 320 25.86 -37.70 -68.20
N ARG A 321 25.10 -36.89 -68.95
CA ARG A 321 23.85 -37.36 -69.58
C ARG A 321 23.34 -36.42 -70.69
N GLU A 322 23.53 -36.90 -71.91
CA GLU A 322 22.63 -36.85 -73.07
C GLU A 322 21.95 -35.52 -73.43
N THR A 323 22.52 -34.87 -74.44
CA THR A 323 21.82 -33.97 -75.37
C THR A 323 20.69 -34.74 -76.09
N PRO A 324 19.44 -34.23 -76.11
CA PRO A 324 18.52 -34.56 -77.19
C PRO A 324 18.89 -33.70 -78.40
N THR A 325 19.42 -34.36 -79.42
CA THR A 325 19.54 -33.85 -80.78
C THR A 325 18.17 -33.75 -81.44
N ASP A 326 18.01 -32.68 -82.23
CA ASP A 326 17.01 -32.40 -83.27
C ASP A 326 15.54 -32.17 -82.88
N ALA A 327 15.11 -30.89 -82.99
CA ALA A 327 14.11 -30.50 -84.00
C ALA A 327 13.99 -28.97 -84.17
N SER A 328 14.32 -28.51 -85.38
CA SER A 328 14.03 -27.21 -86.00
C SER A 328 14.85 -25.98 -85.58
N SER A 329 15.85 -25.67 -86.40
CA SER A 329 16.42 -24.33 -86.58
C SER A 329 15.35 -23.39 -87.16
N ALA A 330 14.65 -22.64 -86.31
CA ALA A 330 13.95 -21.43 -86.74
C ALA A 330 14.97 -20.27 -86.81
N PRO A 331 14.86 -19.35 -87.79
CA PRO A 331 15.76 -18.19 -87.85
C PRO A 331 15.63 -17.39 -86.55
N GLU A 332 16.76 -17.09 -85.90
CA GLU A 332 16.73 -16.24 -84.70
C GLU A 332 16.14 -14.87 -85.06
N PRO A 333 15.05 -14.43 -84.41
CA PRO A 333 14.49 -13.11 -84.66
C PRO A 333 15.53 -12.04 -84.28
N GLY A 334 15.67 -11.02 -85.12
CA GLY A 334 16.60 -9.93 -84.88
C GLY A 334 16.37 -9.25 -83.52
N PRO A 335 17.36 -8.55 -82.95
CA PRO A 335 17.28 -7.99 -81.59
C PRO A 335 16.11 -7.01 -81.38
N MET A 336 15.63 -6.35 -82.44
CA MET A 336 14.41 -5.53 -82.41
C MET A 336 13.13 -6.37 -82.33
N ALA A 337 13.09 -7.52 -83.02
CA ALA A 337 11.96 -8.45 -82.95
C ALA A 337 11.88 -9.14 -81.59
N ARG A 338 13.01 -9.55 -80.99
CA ARG A 338 13.03 -10.04 -79.58
C ARG A 338 12.53 -8.98 -78.60
N ARG A 339 12.94 -7.72 -78.73
CA ARG A 339 12.45 -6.64 -77.86
C ARG A 339 10.97 -6.31 -78.07
N LEU A 340 10.45 -6.44 -79.29
CA LEU A 340 9.03 -6.30 -79.56
C LEU A 340 8.23 -7.50 -79.02
N GLU A 341 8.79 -8.71 -79.09
CA GLU A 341 8.23 -9.90 -78.43
C GLU A 341 8.18 -9.72 -76.91
N GLU A 342 9.27 -9.28 -76.28
CA GLU A 342 9.32 -8.99 -74.84
C GLU A 342 8.33 -7.88 -74.45
N ALA A 343 8.27 -6.78 -75.21
CA ALA A 343 7.32 -5.69 -74.94
C ALA A 343 5.85 -6.11 -75.14
N THR A 344 5.57 -7.03 -76.05
CA THR A 344 4.22 -7.58 -76.26
C THR A 344 3.87 -8.64 -75.21
N GLU A 345 4.83 -9.44 -74.75
CA GLU A 345 4.69 -10.34 -73.59
C GLU A 345 4.39 -9.54 -72.31
N GLU A 346 5.10 -8.42 -72.08
CA GLU A 346 4.83 -7.51 -70.97
C GLU A 346 3.45 -6.86 -71.09
N ALA A 347 3.04 -6.45 -72.29
CA ALA A 347 1.69 -5.91 -72.52
C ALA A 347 0.58 -6.96 -72.26
N LEU A 348 0.83 -8.24 -72.56
CA LEU A 348 -0.11 -9.34 -72.29
C LEU A 348 -0.18 -9.73 -70.80
N LEU A 349 0.95 -9.67 -70.09
CA LEU A 349 1.02 -9.95 -68.65
C LEU A 349 0.39 -8.81 -67.82
N THR A 350 0.61 -7.56 -68.23
CA THR A 350 0.22 -6.38 -67.45
C THR A 350 -1.13 -5.80 -67.87
N GLY A 351 -1.53 -5.97 -69.15
CA GLY A 351 -2.71 -5.31 -69.75
C GLY A 351 -4.04 -6.09 -69.67
N GLY A 352 -4.06 -7.28 -69.07
CA GLY A 352 -5.27 -8.09 -68.88
C GLY A 352 -6.06 -8.35 -70.18
N ARG A 353 -7.41 -8.25 -70.14
CA ARG A 353 -8.27 -8.48 -71.32
C ARG A 353 -8.09 -7.43 -72.43
N ALA A 354 -7.64 -6.23 -72.09
CA ALA A 354 -7.38 -5.16 -73.07
C ALA A 354 -6.09 -5.41 -73.85
N GLY A 355 -5.03 -5.88 -73.19
CA GLY A 355 -3.78 -6.30 -73.84
C GLY A 355 -3.99 -7.44 -74.84
N ARG A 356 -4.86 -8.42 -74.52
CA ARG A 356 -5.22 -9.51 -75.45
C ARG A 356 -5.92 -9.02 -76.71
N ARG A 357 -6.85 -8.07 -76.59
CA ARG A 357 -7.53 -7.47 -77.75
C ARG A 357 -6.60 -6.62 -78.60
N ALA A 358 -5.70 -5.85 -77.99
CA ALA A 358 -4.71 -5.04 -78.71
C ALA A 358 -3.75 -5.90 -79.54
N VAL A 359 -3.37 -7.09 -79.04
CA VAL A 359 -2.54 -8.06 -79.78
C VAL A 359 -3.34 -8.83 -80.84
N GLU A 360 -4.65 -9.03 -80.64
CA GLU A 360 -5.54 -9.59 -81.67
C GLU A 360 -5.84 -8.61 -82.82
N GLU A 361 -5.89 -7.31 -82.53
CA GLU A 361 -6.15 -6.23 -83.50
C GLU A 361 -4.86 -5.79 -84.23
N ALA A 362 -3.69 -5.91 -83.61
CA ALA A 362 -2.41 -5.74 -84.27
C ALA A 362 -2.14 -6.98 -85.14
N GLY A 363 -2.23 -6.85 -86.47
CA GLY A 363 -2.18 -7.95 -87.45
C GLY A 363 -0.87 -8.75 -87.51
N PHE A 364 -0.50 -9.44 -86.43
CA PHE A 364 0.58 -10.42 -86.37
C PHE A 364 0.22 -11.69 -87.16
N SER A 365 1.23 -12.43 -87.63
CA SER A 365 1.02 -13.74 -88.25
C SER A 365 0.39 -14.71 -87.23
N GLU A 366 -0.65 -15.44 -87.64
CA GLU A 366 -1.39 -16.37 -86.76
C GLU A 366 -0.48 -17.42 -86.10
N GLU A 367 0.56 -17.90 -86.79
CA GLU A 367 1.54 -18.84 -86.22
C GLU A 367 2.32 -18.28 -85.02
N LEU A 368 2.61 -16.98 -85.02
CA LEU A 368 3.36 -16.32 -83.95
C LEU A 368 2.45 -16.04 -82.75
N LYS A 369 1.19 -15.68 -83.02
CA LYS A 369 0.15 -15.50 -82.00
C LYS A 369 -0.15 -16.80 -81.26
N GLU A 370 -0.26 -17.92 -81.96
CA GLU A 370 -0.41 -19.24 -81.33
C GLU A 370 0.79 -19.61 -80.47
N ARG A 371 2.02 -19.34 -80.93
CA ARG A 371 3.25 -19.56 -80.15
C ARG A 371 3.30 -18.72 -78.88
N LEU A 372 2.91 -17.44 -78.95
CA LEU A 372 2.86 -16.57 -77.78
C LEU A 372 1.79 -17.03 -76.79
N PHE A 373 0.59 -17.38 -77.25
CA PHE A 373 -0.44 -17.91 -76.37
C PHE A 373 -0.05 -19.26 -75.77
N ALA A 374 0.64 -20.13 -76.51
CA ALA A 374 1.19 -21.37 -75.98
C ALA A 374 2.23 -21.10 -74.88
N ARG A 375 3.19 -20.19 -75.11
CA ARG A 375 4.17 -19.79 -74.10
C ARG A 375 3.54 -19.16 -72.87
N VAL A 376 2.52 -18.32 -73.04
CA VAL A 376 1.77 -17.73 -71.92
C VAL A 376 1.03 -18.81 -71.15
N LYS A 377 0.37 -19.76 -71.83
CA LYS A 377 -0.29 -20.90 -71.16
C LYS A 377 0.71 -21.79 -70.44
N ASP A 378 1.88 -22.06 -71.02
CA ASP A 378 2.94 -22.84 -70.40
C ASP A 378 3.53 -22.13 -69.18
N ALA A 379 3.75 -20.81 -69.27
CA ALA A 379 4.21 -20.00 -68.15
C ALA A 379 3.16 -19.91 -67.04
N GLN A 380 1.88 -19.74 -67.39
CA GLN A 380 0.77 -19.78 -66.44
C GLN A 380 0.68 -21.15 -65.75
N PHE A 381 0.75 -22.23 -66.52
CA PHE A 381 0.74 -23.59 -66.00
C PHE A 381 1.92 -23.86 -65.05
N ARG A 382 3.12 -23.36 -65.38
CA ARG A 382 4.30 -23.44 -64.50
C ARG A 382 4.14 -22.60 -63.24
N SER A 383 3.52 -21.43 -63.33
CA SER A 383 3.28 -20.56 -62.16
C SER A 383 2.23 -21.15 -61.22
N GLU A 384 1.15 -21.73 -61.75
CA GLU A 384 0.09 -22.37 -60.98
C GLU A 384 0.58 -23.67 -60.31
N ASN A 385 1.47 -24.41 -60.98
CA ASN A 385 2.01 -25.68 -60.49
C ASN A 385 3.46 -25.58 -60.01
N ALA A 386 3.91 -24.39 -59.59
CA ALA A 386 5.30 -24.14 -59.24
C ALA A 386 5.83 -25.09 -58.15
N ALA A 387 5.00 -25.41 -57.15
CA ALA A 387 5.35 -26.35 -56.08
C ALA A 387 5.58 -27.79 -56.59
N ALA A 388 4.77 -28.25 -57.55
CA ALA A 388 4.92 -29.58 -58.14
C ALA A 388 6.17 -29.68 -59.02
N PHE A 389 6.51 -28.61 -59.76
CA PHE A 389 7.76 -28.54 -60.50
C PHE A 389 8.98 -28.47 -59.59
N ALA A 390 8.89 -27.74 -58.48
CA ALA A 390 9.94 -27.73 -57.47
C ALA A 390 10.13 -29.11 -56.83
N GLU A 391 9.05 -29.85 -56.55
CA GLU A 391 9.12 -31.22 -56.04
C GLU A 391 9.76 -32.19 -57.04
N ALA A 392 9.34 -32.13 -58.31
CA ALA A 392 9.88 -32.98 -59.36
C ALA A 392 11.36 -32.67 -59.68
N GLY A 393 11.78 -31.42 -59.52
CA GLY A 393 13.16 -30.96 -59.76
C GLY A 393 14.12 -31.18 -58.59
N MET A 394 13.64 -31.59 -57.41
CA MET A 394 14.48 -31.76 -56.23
C MET A 394 15.21 -33.12 -56.22
N PRO A 395 16.51 -33.14 -55.91
CA PRO A 395 17.25 -34.38 -55.75
C PRO A 395 16.79 -35.15 -54.50
N THR A 396 16.85 -36.48 -54.53
CA THR A 396 16.45 -37.33 -53.39
C THR A 396 17.31 -37.13 -52.15
N SER A 397 18.48 -36.50 -52.25
CA SER A 397 19.33 -36.11 -51.11
C SER A 397 18.84 -34.87 -50.35
N ALA A 398 17.89 -34.10 -50.91
CA ALA A 398 17.37 -32.90 -50.26
C ALA A 398 16.67 -33.24 -48.94
N GLY A 399 17.07 -32.57 -47.86
CA GLY A 399 16.50 -32.75 -46.53
C GLY A 399 15.02 -32.37 -46.45
N GLN A 400 14.32 -32.90 -45.46
CA GLN A 400 12.88 -32.69 -45.29
C GLN A 400 12.49 -31.21 -45.20
N ALA A 401 13.29 -30.39 -44.50
CA ALA A 401 13.05 -28.96 -44.40
C ALA A 401 13.15 -28.25 -45.76
N THR A 402 14.16 -28.59 -46.57
CA THR A 402 14.35 -28.04 -47.91
C THR A 402 13.20 -28.41 -48.83
N ARG A 403 12.71 -29.66 -48.74
CA ARG A 403 11.53 -30.10 -49.49
C ARG A 403 10.28 -29.34 -49.09
N LEU A 404 10.03 -29.23 -47.79
CA LEU A 404 8.87 -28.50 -47.28
C LEU A 404 8.87 -27.03 -47.67
N MET A 405 10.04 -26.36 -47.66
CA MET A 405 10.17 -24.98 -48.11
C MET A 405 9.90 -24.83 -49.61
N ALA A 406 10.43 -25.73 -50.43
CA ALA A 406 10.23 -25.71 -51.88
C ALA A 406 8.79 -26.05 -52.30
N THR A 407 8.09 -26.90 -51.55
CA THR A 407 6.67 -27.24 -51.78
C THR A 407 5.70 -26.30 -51.08
N SER A 408 6.19 -25.40 -50.22
CA SER A 408 5.32 -24.49 -49.46
C SER A 408 4.61 -23.50 -50.39
N GLN A 409 3.37 -23.17 -50.07
CA GLN A 409 2.63 -22.18 -50.84
C GLN A 409 3.21 -20.78 -50.57
N PRO A 410 3.38 -19.94 -51.61
CA PRO A 410 3.77 -18.56 -51.43
C PRO A 410 2.79 -17.84 -50.50
N TRP A 411 3.32 -17.01 -49.59
CA TRP A 411 2.51 -16.28 -48.63
C TRP A 411 1.57 -15.29 -49.32
N THR A 412 0.26 -15.45 -49.14
CA THR A 412 -0.79 -14.64 -49.78
C THR A 412 -1.28 -13.46 -48.91
N GLY A 413 -0.66 -13.23 -47.74
CA GLY A 413 -1.10 -12.23 -46.77
C GLY A 413 -2.02 -12.76 -45.67
N THR A 414 -2.57 -13.96 -45.85
CA THR A 414 -3.44 -14.65 -44.89
C THR A 414 -2.89 -16.03 -44.57
N GLU A 415 -2.82 -16.39 -43.29
CA GLU A 415 -2.39 -17.72 -42.86
C GLU A 415 -3.48 -18.76 -43.15
N THR A 416 -3.09 -19.95 -43.60
CA THR A 416 -4.03 -21.07 -43.76
C THR A 416 -4.43 -21.63 -42.39
N THR A 417 -5.59 -22.27 -42.29
CA THR A 417 -6.04 -22.84 -41.00
C THR A 417 -5.11 -23.96 -40.52
N GLN A 418 -4.50 -24.70 -41.45
CA GLN A 418 -3.56 -25.77 -41.18
C GLN A 418 -2.26 -25.24 -40.57
N ASP A 419 -1.70 -24.17 -41.15
CA ASP A 419 -0.48 -23.53 -40.64
C ASP A 419 -0.72 -22.88 -39.27
N ALA A 420 -1.87 -22.23 -39.09
CA ALA A 420 -2.26 -21.65 -37.81
C ALA A 420 -2.35 -22.71 -36.69
N VAL A 421 -2.92 -23.89 -37.00
CA VAL A 421 -2.98 -25.02 -36.06
C VAL A 421 -1.59 -25.61 -35.81
N LEU A 422 -0.76 -25.76 -36.84
CA LEU A 422 0.61 -26.26 -36.70
C LEU A 422 1.46 -25.34 -35.82
N ARG A 423 1.30 -24.02 -35.96
CA ARG A 423 1.95 -23.03 -35.08
C ARG A 423 1.46 -23.16 -33.65
N MET A 424 0.15 -23.26 -33.42
CA MET A 424 -0.39 -23.49 -32.07
C MET A 424 0.13 -24.79 -31.43
N LEU A 425 0.29 -25.86 -32.21
CA LEU A 425 0.85 -27.13 -31.73
C LEU A 425 2.36 -27.02 -31.42
N ASN A 426 3.13 -26.34 -32.25
CA ASN A 426 4.55 -26.08 -32.01
C ASN A 426 4.79 -25.18 -30.79
N ASP A 427 3.91 -24.19 -30.58
CA ASP A 427 3.95 -23.30 -29.42
C ASP A 427 3.57 -24.06 -28.13
N ALA A 428 2.56 -24.96 -28.20
CA ALA A 428 2.18 -25.83 -27.09
C ALA A 428 3.29 -26.83 -26.71
N HIS A 429 4.04 -27.33 -27.70
CA HIS A 429 5.13 -28.29 -27.52
C HIS A 429 6.51 -27.69 -27.81
N LYS A 430 6.79 -26.51 -27.24
CA LYS A 430 8.05 -25.81 -27.48
C LYS A 430 9.25 -26.66 -27.07
N PRO A 431 10.17 -26.97 -27.99
CA PRO A 431 11.35 -27.75 -27.66
C PRO A 431 12.26 -27.02 -26.66
N LEU A 432 12.74 -27.72 -25.63
CA LEU A 432 13.83 -27.22 -24.77
C LEU A 432 15.03 -26.81 -25.64
N LYS A 433 15.74 -25.77 -25.21
CA LYS A 433 16.92 -25.25 -25.93
C LYS A 433 17.92 -26.39 -26.22
N PRO A 434 18.66 -26.36 -27.35
CA PRO A 434 19.61 -27.40 -27.73
C PRO A 434 20.61 -27.79 -26.62
N GLU A 435 21.01 -26.83 -25.80
CA GLU A 435 21.91 -27.02 -24.64
C GLU A 435 21.35 -27.97 -23.58
N LEU A 436 20.02 -28.08 -23.49
CA LEU A 436 19.29 -28.92 -22.53
C LEU A 436 18.78 -30.22 -23.18
N ARG A 437 19.03 -30.40 -24.48
CA ARG A 437 18.62 -31.59 -25.25
C ARG A 437 19.83 -32.47 -25.54
N GLY A 438 20.27 -33.18 -24.52
CA GLY A 438 21.27 -34.24 -24.64
C GLY A 438 21.30 -35.11 -23.38
N ARG A 439 21.73 -36.37 -23.51
CA ARG A 439 22.13 -37.17 -22.35
C ARG A 439 23.39 -36.51 -21.76
N PRO A 440 23.49 -36.33 -20.44
CA PRO A 440 24.65 -35.67 -19.83
C PRO A 440 25.92 -36.41 -20.24
N LYS A 441 26.91 -35.69 -20.78
CA LYS A 441 28.24 -36.26 -21.05
C LYS A 441 28.93 -36.42 -19.70
N MET A 442 29.73 -37.47 -19.51
CA MET A 442 30.40 -37.77 -18.22
C MET A 442 31.07 -36.58 -17.48
N PRO A 443 31.61 -35.53 -18.12
CA PRO A 443 32.13 -34.35 -17.41
C PRO A 443 31.06 -33.58 -16.61
N ASP A 444 29.79 -33.62 -17.01
CA ASP A 444 28.68 -32.93 -16.34
C ASP A 444 28.15 -33.69 -15.11
N LEU A 445 28.65 -34.92 -14.87
CA LEU A 445 28.32 -35.73 -13.68
C LEU A 445 29.32 -35.53 -12.53
N GLN A 446 30.33 -34.68 -12.70
CA GLN A 446 31.13 -34.24 -11.57
C GLN A 446 30.24 -33.37 -10.68
N PRO A 447 30.15 -33.64 -9.36
CA PRO A 447 29.49 -32.72 -8.44
C PRO A 447 30.08 -31.33 -8.65
N VAL A 448 29.25 -30.39 -9.10
CA VAL A 448 29.65 -28.99 -9.25
C VAL A 448 30.13 -28.56 -7.87
N ASP A 449 31.43 -28.31 -7.72
CA ASP A 449 32.00 -27.86 -6.46
C ASP A 449 31.48 -26.43 -6.23
N MET A 450 30.43 -26.30 -5.42
CA MET A 450 29.75 -25.04 -5.11
C MET A 450 30.62 -24.12 -4.22
N ARG A 451 31.85 -24.53 -3.89
CA ARG A 451 32.86 -23.65 -3.30
C ARG A 451 33.26 -22.61 -4.34
N MET A 452 33.30 -21.33 -3.96
CA MET A 452 33.73 -20.26 -4.86
C MET A 452 35.17 -20.53 -5.32
N GLY A 453 35.32 -21.09 -6.52
CA GLY A 453 36.61 -21.23 -7.18
C GLY A 453 37.12 -19.86 -7.61
N GLN A 454 38.42 -19.64 -7.45
CA GLN A 454 39.06 -18.44 -7.99
C GLN A 454 38.96 -18.47 -9.52
N GLU A 455 38.49 -17.39 -10.15
CA GLU A 455 38.48 -17.31 -11.61
C GLU A 455 39.88 -17.62 -12.18
N PRO A 456 39.96 -18.39 -13.28
CA PRO A 456 41.24 -18.74 -13.87
C PRO A 456 42.00 -17.47 -14.25
N ARG A 457 43.25 -17.35 -13.79
CA ARG A 457 44.11 -16.20 -14.06
C ARG A 457 44.30 -16.03 -15.57
N LEU A 458 43.57 -15.11 -16.18
CA LEU A 458 43.69 -14.79 -17.59
C LEU A 458 45.06 -14.19 -17.89
N ASN A 459 45.73 -14.75 -18.90
CA ASN A 459 47.02 -14.27 -19.37
C ASN A 459 46.94 -12.79 -19.80
N ALA A 460 48.00 -12.01 -19.59
CA ALA A 460 47.98 -10.55 -19.78
C ALA A 460 47.54 -10.16 -21.21
N GLY A 461 47.99 -10.91 -22.22
CA GLY A 461 47.60 -10.71 -23.62
C GLY A 461 46.10 -10.94 -23.88
N ARG A 462 45.49 -11.94 -23.24
CA ARG A 462 44.04 -12.20 -23.36
C ARG A 462 43.22 -11.12 -22.65
N ARG A 463 43.70 -10.62 -21.51
CA ARG A 463 43.07 -9.48 -20.82
C ARG A 463 43.11 -8.22 -21.69
N ALA A 464 44.27 -7.90 -22.27
CA ALA A 464 44.43 -6.75 -23.15
C ALA A 464 43.57 -6.88 -24.43
N ALA A 465 43.53 -8.06 -25.05
CA ALA A 465 42.67 -8.32 -26.21
C ALA A 465 41.18 -8.13 -25.86
N SER A 466 40.71 -8.76 -24.78
CA SER A 466 39.31 -8.63 -24.35
C SER A 466 38.93 -7.19 -23.97
N ALA A 467 39.88 -6.43 -23.41
CA ALA A 467 39.68 -5.01 -23.09
C ALA A 467 39.64 -4.16 -24.36
N ARG A 468 40.49 -4.47 -25.35
CA ARG A 468 40.51 -3.81 -26.65
C ARG A 468 39.21 -4.07 -27.42
N ASP A 469 38.74 -5.32 -27.46
CA ASP A 469 37.51 -5.72 -28.16
C ASP A 469 36.28 -5.06 -27.54
N LYS A 470 36.20 -5.03 -26.20
CA LYS A 470 35.16 -4.30 -25.47
C LYS A 470 35.26 -2.80 -25.73
N ALA A 471 36.45 -2.21 -25.68
CA ALA A 471 36.65 -0.79 -25.96
C ALA A 471 36.27 -0.42 -27.41
N SER A 472 36.55 -1.27 -28.40
CA SER A 472 36.14 -1.06 -29.79
C SER A 472 34.62 -1.16 -29.99
N ALA A 473 33.94 -2.05 -29.25
CA ALA A 473 32.48 -2.11 -29.25
C ALA A 473 31.86 -0.80 -28.71
N TYR A 474 32.50 -0.16 -27.74
CA TYR A 474 32.09 1.15 -27.23
C TYR A 474 32.47 2.31 -28.14
N SER A 475 33.63 2.28 -28.82
CA SER A 475 33.99 3.34 -29.77
C SER A 475 33.13 3.35 -31.03
N GLY A 476 32.55 2.19 -31.39
CA GLY A 476 31.63 2.04 -32.52
C GLY A 476 30.23 2.65 -32.28
N MET A 477 29.87 3.00 -31.05
CA MET A 477 28.57 3.62 -30.70
C MET A 477 28.52 5.16 -30.91
N GLY A 478 29.32 5.72 -31.83
CA GLY A 478 29.13 7.09 -32.32
C GLY A 478 29.65 8.24 -31.44
N LEU A 479 30.49 7.97 -30.43
CA LEU A 479 31.02 9.02 -29.52
C LEU A 479 31.83 10.12 -30.27
N LYS A 480 32.53 9.75 -31.33
CA LYS A 480 33.33 10.68 -32.16
C LYS A 480 32.51 11.64 -33.01
N GLU A 481 31.25 11.31 -33.33
CA GLU A 481 30.36 12.19 -34.11
C GLU A 481 29.69 13.23 -33.20
N LEU A 482 29.42 12.87 -31.94
CA LEU A 482 28.88 13.77 -30.91
C LEU A 482 29.93 14.75 -30.34
N GLU A 483 31.22 14.41 -30.39
CA GLU A 483 32.32 15.24 -29.88
C GLU A 483 32.64 16.49 -30.72
N LYS A 484 32.11 16.59 -31.94
CA LYS A 484 32.53 17.60 -32.93
C LYS A 484 31.95 19.01 -32.74
N GLY A 485 31.17 19.25 -31.67
CA GLY A 485 30.50 20.53 -31.43
C GLY A 485 30.39 21.02 -29.98
N LEU A 486 31.03 20.36 -29.00
CA LEU A 486 30.91 20.69 -27.57
C LEU A 486 32.18 21.37 -27.03
N SER A 487 32.04 22.22 -26.01
CA SER A 487 33.17 22.86 -25.32
C SER A 487 33.93 21.87 -24.43
N GLU A 488 35.20 22.15 -24.08
CA GLU A 488 36.02 21.22 -23.28
C GLU A 488 35.43 20.93 -21.89
N ASP A 489 34.80 21.92 -21.25
CA ASP A 489 34.16 21.75 -19.94
C ASP A 489 32.91 20.85 -20.01
N GLU A 490 32.13 20.97 -21.10
CA GLU A 490 30.99 20.08 -21.37
C GLU A 490 31.45 18.67 -21.72
N LYS A 491 32.59 18.52 -22.39
CA LYS A 491 33.22 17.21 -22.65
C LYS A 491 33.67 16.55 -21.35
N GLU A 492 34.20 17.30 -20.40
CA GLU A 492 34.60 16.77 -19.09
C GLU A 492 33.39 16.40 -18.23
N ALA A 493 32.33 17.22 -18.23
CA ALA A 493 31.08 16.92 -17.56
C ALA A 493 30.42 15.66 -18.16
N MET A 494 30.37 15.54 -19.47
CA MET A 494 29.85 14.36 -20.16
C MET A 494 30.70 13.11 -19.88
N LYS A 495 32.04 13.24 -19.89
CA LYS A 495 32.94 12.14 -19.47
C LYS A 495 32.73 11.75 -18.01
N LYS A 496 32.44 12.71 -17.13
CA LYS A 496 32.15 12.46 -15.72
C LYS A 496 30.82 11.75 -15.54
N GLU A 497 29.77 12.15 -16.26
CA GLU A 497 28.47 11.49 -16.26
C GLU A 497 28.55 10.07 -16.83
N PHE A 498 29.30 9.87 -17.92
CA PHE A 498 29.57 8.53 -18.43
C PHE A 498 30.36 7.69 -17.43
N ARG A 499 31.38 8.27 -16.77
CA ARG A 499 32.14 7.59 -15.72
C ARG A 499 31.25 7.22 -14.55
N ASP A 500 30.33 8.09 -14.15
CA ASP A 500 29.39 7.87 -13.05
C ASP A 500 28.32 6.83 -13.40
N ARG A 501 27.88 6.77 -14.66
CA ARG A 501 26.98 5.73 -15.19
C ARG A 501 27.64 4.35 -15.31
N PHE A 502 28.97 4.29 -15.39
CA PHE A 502 29.74 3.05 -15.40
C PHE A 502 30.43 2.74 -14.07
N ARG A 503 30.17 3.51 -13.00
CA ARG A 503 30.50 3.06 -11.64
C ARG A 503 29.70 1.80 -11.33
N PRO A 504 30.27 0.81 -10.61
CA PRO A 504 29.58 -0.44 -10.25
C PRO A 504 28.19 -0.24 -9.62
N ALA A 505 27.97 0.88 -8.93
CA ALA A 505 26.71 1.22 -8.28
C ALA A 505 25.54 1.55 -9.24
N ALA A 506 25.78 2.13 -10.42
CA ALA A 506 24.70 2.60 -11.30
C ALA A 506 23.98 1.46 -12.08
N ARG A 507 24.58 0.25 -12.10
CA ARG A 507 23.99 -0.96 -12.71
C ARG A 507 23.54 -2.01 -11.70
N ALA A 508 23.87 -1.85 -10.43
CA ALA A 508 23.52 -2.79 -9.39
C ALA A 508 22.07 -2.57 -8.96
N MET A 509 21.13 -3.18 -9.69
CA MET A 509 19.77 -3.35 -9.18
C MET A 509 19.86 -4.13 -7.86
N PRO A 510 19.21 -3.67 -6.77
CA PRO A 510 19.29 -4.30 -5.43
C PRO A 510 18.74 -5.74 -5.39
N ASN A 511 18.21 -6.23 -6.51
CA ASN A 511 17.55 -7.51 -6.66
C ASN A 511 18.53 -8.67 -6.94
N THR A 512 19.84 -8.40 -7.00
CA THR A 512 20.88 -9.42 -7.23
C THR A 512 21.86 -9.48 -6.07
N LEU A 513 22.29 -10.68 -5.66
CA LEU A 513 23.26 -10.90 -4.58
C LEU A 513 24.55 -10.09 -4.79
N THR A 514 24.99 -9.96 -6.05
CA THR A 514 26.16 -9.17 -6.44
C THR A 514 25.92 -7.66 -6.27
N GLY A 515 24.70 -7.18 -6.55
CA GLY A 515 24.32 -5.77 -6.36
C GLY A 515 24.16 -5.38 -4.89
N LEU A 516 23.65 -6.30 -4.06
CA LEU A 516 23.63 -6.15 -2.60
C LEU A 516 25.04 -6.14 -2.02
N ALA A 517 25.93 -7.02 -2.51
CA ALA A 517 27.33 -7.05 -2.09
C ALA A 517 28.09 -5.77 -2.47
N SER A 518 27.85 -5.20 -3.65
CA SER A 518 28.48 -3.93 -4.04
C SER A 518 27.98 -2.75 -3.21
N LEU A 519 26.68 -2.69 -2.89
CA LEU A 519 26.11 -1.64 -2.05
C LEU A 519 26.56 -1.77 -0.58
N ALA A 520 26.67 -3.00 -0.08
CA ALA A 520 27.25 -3.26 1.24
C ALA A 520 28.72 -2.83 1.30
N ASN A 521 29.53 -3.17 0.29
CA ASN A 521 30.93 -2.74 0.21
C ASN A 521 31.07 -1.22 0.15
N GLU A 522 30.22 -0.53 -0.62
CA GLU A 522 30.20 0.94 -0.65
C GLU A 522 29.86 1.54 0.71
N ARG A 523 28.84 1.02 1.40
CA ARG A 523 28.48 1.47 2.75
C ARG A 523 29.58 1.21 3.77
N ILE A 524 30.31 0.11 3.61
CA ILE A 524 31.47 -0.22 4.45
C ILE A 524 32.61 0.76 4.17
N GLU A 525 32.93 1.03 2.90
CA GLU A 525 33.97 2.00 2.50
C GLU A 525 33.64 3.41 2.97
N ASP A 526 32.38 3.84 2.85
CA ASP A 526 31.87 5.12 3.35
C ASP A 526 31.98 5.20 4.88
N ALA A 527 31.63 4.15 5.60
CA ALA A 527 31.75 4.10 7.05
C ALA A 527 33.22 4.02 7.52
N ILE A 528 34.12 3.42 6.71
CA ILE A 528 35.58 3.46 6.92
C ILE A 528 36.10 4.89 6.71
N ALA A 529 35.66 5.57 5.64
CA ALA A 529 36.03 6.94 5.33
C ALA A 529 35.56 7.91 6.42
N ARG A 530 34.35 7.71 6.96
CA ARG A 530 33.81 8.42 8.13
C ARG A 530 34.49 8.05 9.45
N GLY A 531 35.40 7.06 9.44
CA GLY A 531 36.16 6.64 10.61
C GLY A 531 35.36 5.84 11.64
N GLN A 532 34.14 5.39 11.32
CA GLN A 532 33.29 4.61 12.24
C GLN A 532 33.95 3.30 12.68
N PHE A 533 34.83 2.72 11.85
CA PHE A 533 35.58 1.50 12.16
C PHE A 533 36.83 1.71 13.04
N LYS A 534 37.19 2.96 13.36
CA LYS A 534 38.40 3.27 14.14
C LYS A 534 38.19 3.05 15.64
N ASN A 535 36.97 3.24 16.15
CA ASN A 535 36.65 3.16 17.60
C ASN A 535 35.75 1.97 17.97
N ILE A 536 35.70 0.93 17.14
CA ILE A 536 35.03 -0.32 17.52
C ILE A 536 35.93 -1.03 18.54
N PRO A 537 35.45 -1.39 19.75
CA PRO A 537 36.24 -2.16 20.70
C PRO A 537 36.64 -3.49 20.04
N ARG A 538 37.92 -3.65 19.72
CA ARG A 538 38.48 -4.89 19.15
C ARG A 538 39.17 -5.66 20.27
N GLY A 539 38.61 -6.80 20.66
CA GLY A 539 39.22 -7.66 21.67
C GLY A 539 38.23 -8.23 22.68
N ARG A 540 38.77 -8.76 23.78
CA ARG A 540 38.03 -9.44 24.84
C ARG A 540 37.18 -8.40 25.60
N GLY A 541 35.86 -8.44 25.38
CA GLY A 541 34.90 -7.44 25.92
C GLY A 541 33.75 -7.08 24.96
N VAL A 542 33.79 -7.51 23.70
CA VAL A 542 32.63 -7.46 22.81
C VAL A 542 31.66 -8.57 23.20
N GLU A 543 30.42 -8.22 23.56
CA GLU A 543 29.35 -9.19 23.75
C GLU A 543 29.04 -9.86 22.41
N ARG A 544 29.63 -11.04 22.19
CA ARG A 544 29.16 -11.95 21.15
C ARG A 544 27.89 -12.60 21.65
N ASP A 545 26.89 -12.64 20.79
CA ASP A 545 25.70 -13.45 21.06
C ASP A 545 26.13 -14.90 21.27
N SER A 546 25.99 -15.41 22.49
CA SER A 546 26.37 -16.77 22.87
C SER A 546 25.69 -17.86 22.03
N ARG A 547 24.58 -17.53 21.38
CA ARG A 547 23.86 -18.40 20.43
C ARG A 547 24.47 -18.47 19.04
N ALA A 548 25.32 -17.50 18.65
CA ALA A 548 26.02 -17.51 17.37
C ALA A 548 27.12 -18.59 17.34
N ASP A 549 27.65 -18.95 18.51
CA ASP A 549 28.69 -19.97 18.66
C ASP A 549 28.12 -21.39 18.89
N ASN A 550 26.79 -21.57 18.81
CA ASN A 550 26.15 -22.87 18.97
C ASN A 550 26.36 -23.74 17.71
N PRO A 551 27.08 -24.88 17.78
CA PRO A 551 27.33 -25.74 16.63
C PRO A 551 26.07 -26.41 16.05
N PHE A 552 24.97 -26.42 16.80
CA PHE A 552 23.71 -27.06 16.42
C PHE A 552 22.72 -26.12 15.72
N ILE A 553 23.03 -24.84 15.61
CA ILE A 553 22.21 -23.88 14.86
C ILE A 553 23.02 -23.51 13.62
N ASP A 554 22.45 -23.71 12.43
CA ASP A 554 23.13 -23.27 11.23
C ASP A 554 23.29 -21.74 11.26
N THR A 555 24.48 -21.27 10.88
CA THR A 555 24.82 -19.85 10.79
C THR A 555 23.84 -19.08 9.91
N THR A 556 23.30 -19.73 8.88
CA THR A 556 22.29 -19.15 7.98
C THR A 556 20.96 -18.92 8.72
N GLU A 557 20.44 -19.94 9.41
CA GLU A 557 19.20 -19.87 10.20
C GLU A 557 19.33 -18.87 11.34
N TYR A 558 20.48 -18.85 12.01
CA TYR A 558 20.76 -17.90 13.07
C TYR A 558 20.75 -16.45 12.55
N ILE A 559 21.47 -16.18 11.45
CA ILE A 559 21.53 -14.84 10.85
C ILE A 559 20.15 -14.43 10.31
N MET A 560 19.43 -15.34 9.64
CA MET A 560 18.07 -15.10 9.14
C MET A 560 17.12 -14.77 10.29
N ASN A 561 17.07 -15.59 11.34
CA ASN A 561 16.22 -15.35 12.51
C ASN A 561 16.59 -14.05 13.24
N LYS A 562 17.88 -13.67 13.24
CA LYS A 562 18.34 -12.39 13.79
C LYS A 562 17.95 -11.20 12.91
N MET A 563 17.96 -11.35 11.59
CA MET A 563 17.47 -10.33 10.66
C MET A 563 15.96 -10.14 10.83
N ILE A 564 15.20 -11.24 10.87
CA ILE A 564 13.75 -11.24 11.13
C ILE A 564 13.42 -10.52 12.45
N LYS A 565 14.14 -10.84 13.53
CA LYS A 565 13.98 -10.19 14.85
C LYS A 565 14.40 -8.72 14.87
N ARG A 566 15.37 -8.31 14.05
CA ARG A 566 15.82 -6.91 13.99
C ARG A 566 14.93 -6.05 13.10
N GLN A 567 14.25 -6.66 12.15
CA GLN A 567 13.34 -5.99 11.22
C GLN A 567 11.88 -6.05 11.68
N ASP A 568 11.60 -6.64 12.85
CA ASP A 568 10.26 -6.91 13.38
C ASP A 568 9.31 -7.55 12.35
N ILE A 569 9.85 -8.35 11.43
CA ILE A 569 9.06 -9.03 10.40
C ILE A 569 8.48 -10.29 11.04
N VAL A 570 7.18 -10.28 11.28
CA VAL A 570 6.47 -11.46 11.76
C VAL A 570 6.08 -12.30 10.55
N PRO A 571 6.49 -13.59 10.45
CA PRO A 571 6.03 -14.47 9.39
C PRO A 571 4.50 -14.43 9.25
N PRO A 572 3.94 -14.43 8.02
CA PRO A 572 2.51 -14.23 7.79
C PRO A 572 1.59 -15.18 8.57
N TRP A 573 2.02 -16.43 8.80
CA TRP A 573 1.24 -17.40 9.59
C TRP A 573 1.20 -17.05 11.08
N ILE A 574 2.22 -16.36 11.62
CA ILE A 574 2.24 -15.90 13.02
C ILE A 574 1.30 -14.71 13.20
N GLU A 575 1.18 -13.81 12.23
CA GLU A 575 0.15 -12.75 12.26
C GLU A 575 -1.26 -13.36 12.30
N LYS A 576 -1.51 -14.37 11.46
CA LYS A 576 -2.76 -15.15 11.49
C LYS A 576 -2.94 -15.91 12.80
N GLN A 577 -1.85 -16.36 13.43
CA GLN A 577 -1.90 -16.96 14.76
C GLN A 577 -2.39 -15.95 15.80
N GLN A 578 -1.83 -14.74 15.80
CA GLN A 578 -2.20 -13.67 16.72
C GLN A 578 -3.66 -13.25 16.51
N GLU A 579 -4.10 -13.14 15.25
CA GLU A 579 -5.51 -12.90 14.89
C GLU A 579 -6.42 -13.98 15.47
N LEU A 580 -6.11 -15.25 15.21
CA LEU A 580 -6.91 -16.37 15.68
C LEU A 580 -6.97 -16.44 17.21
N VAL A 581 -5.85 -16.21 17.90
CA VAL A 581 -5.80 -16.17 19.37
C VAL A 581 -6.62 -15.02 19.92
N ARG A 582 -6.53 -13.83 19.31
CA ARG A 582 -7.30 -12.65 19.72
C ARG A 582 -8.79 -12.88 19.53
N GLN A 583 -9.23 -13.36 18.37
CA GLN A 583 -10.65 -13.64 18.11
C GLN A 583 -11.19 -14.73 19.04
N ALA A 584 -10.42 -15.80 19.27
CA ALA A 584 -10.81 -16.84 20.22
C ALA A 584 -10.93 -16.29 21.65
N HIS A 585 -10.03 -15.38 22.06
CA HIS A 585 -10.11 -14.71 23.36
C HIS A 585 -11.35 -13.81 23.47
N VAL A 586 -11.65 -12.99 22.47
CA VAL A 586 -12.86 -12.15 22.43
C VAL A 586 -14.12 -13.00 22.52
N PHE A 587 -14.19 -14.09 21.75
CA PHE A 587 -15.31 -15.02 21.79
C PHE A 587 -15.48 -15.66 23.17
N ARG A 588 -14.40 -16.21 23.75
CA ARG A 588 -14.43 -16.87 25.07
C ARG A 588 -14.76 -15.91 26.19
N THR A 589 -14.19 -14.71 26.19
CA THR A 589 -14.48 -13.69 27.22
C THR A 589 -15.93 -13.24 27.16
N ARG A 590 -16.47 -12.98 25.97
CA ARG A 590 -17.88 -12.68 25.78
C ARG A 590 -18.77 -13.83 26.27
N LEU A 591 -18.51 -15.05 25.81
CA LEU A 591 -19.27 -16.25 26.18
C LEU A 591 -19.31 -16.45 27.70
N ARG A 592 -18.14 -16.31 28.38
CA ARG A 592 -18.05 -16.38 29.84
C ARG A 592 -18.82 -15.26 30.52
N ASN A 593 -18.70 -14.02 30.05
CA ASN A 593 -19.37 -12.88 30.66
C ASN A 593 -20.90 -12.95 30.51
N ASP A 594 -21.39 -13.32 29.33
CA ASP A 594 -22.83 -13.43 29.06
C ASP A 594 -23.44 -14.56 29.89
N TRP A 595 -22.78 -15.72 29.94
CA TRP A 595 -23.20 -16.83 30.79
C TRP A 595 -23.14 -16.48 32.28
N LYS A 596 -22.03 -15.90 32.76
CA LYS A 596 -21.85 -15.47 34.15
C LYS A 596 -22.94 -14.49 34.58
N ARG A 597 -23.30 -13.55 33.70
CA ARG A 597 -24.36 -12.57 33.98
C ARG A 597 -25.73 -13.21 34.03
N TYR A 598 -26.03 -14.11 33.09
CA TYR A 598 -27.29 -14.83 32.99
C TYR A 598 -27.49 -15.78 34.17
N ALA A 599 -26.53 -16.67 34.42
CA ALA A 599 -26.58 -17.65 35.50
C ALA A 599 -26.73 -17.01 36.88
N ALA A 600 -25.95 -15.97 37.19
CA ALA A 600 -26.10 -15.27 38.46
C ALA A 600 -27.46 -14.55 38.59
N ARG A 601 -28.09 -14.12 37.47
CA ARG A 601 -29.45 -13.53 37.50
C ARG A 601 -30.50 -14.61 37.75
N MET A 602 -30.38 -15.77 37.11
CA MET A 602 -31.31 -16.89 37.25
C MET A 602 -31.23 -17.55 38.63
N ILE A 603 -30.04 -17.61 39.23
CA ILE A 603 -29.87 -18.12 40.60
C ILE A 603 -30.48 -17.16 41.62
N ALA A 604 -30.30 -15.85 41.42
CA ALA A 604 -30.89 -14.82 42.27
C ALA A 604 -32.41 -14.68 42.09
N SER A 605 -32.95 -14.85 40.88
CA SER A 605 -34.39 -14.73 40.61
C SER A 605 -35.22 -15.85 41.24
N LYS A 606 -34.59 -16.99 41.56
CA LYS A 606 -35.22 -18.08 42.32
C LYS A 606 -35.49 -17.72 43.80
N GLY A 607 -35.03 -16.55 44.27
CA GLY A 607 -35.26 -16.06 45.63
C GLY A 607 -34.41 -16.77 46.70
N GLY A 608 -34.61 -16.35 47.96
CA GLY A 608 -33.88 -16.81 49.15
C GLY A 608 -32.92 -15.75 49.71
N SER A 609 -32.36 -16.04 50.88
CA SER A 609 -31.32 -15.20 51.50
C SER A 609 -30.04 -15.16 50.63
N LEU A 610 -29.17 -14.16 50.84
CA LEU A 610 -27.91 -14.07 50.08
C LEU A 610 -27.05 -15.32 50.25
N GLU A 611 -27.01 -15.85 51.47
CA GLU A 611 -26.25 -17.05 51.82
C GLU A 611 -26.83 -18.32 51.17
N GLU A 612 -28.16 -18.44 51.10
CA GLU A 612 -28.83 -19.50 50.36
C GLU A 612 -28.56 -19.44 48.86
N GLN A 613 -28.52 -18.23 48.28
CA GLN A 613 -28.18 -18.04 46.86
C GLN A 613 -26.72 -18.44 46.58
N MET A 614 -25.79 -18.07 47.47
CA MET A 614 -24.38 -18.47 47.38
C MET A 614 -24.22 -19.99 47.53
N ASN A 615 -24.91 -20.62 48.49
CA ASN A 615 -24.88 -22.07 48.67
C ASN A 615 -25.50 -22.82 47.49
N ARG A 616 -26.57 -22.30 46.89
CA ARG A 616 -27.14 -22.85 45.65
C ARG A 616 -26.13 -22.78 44.49
N ALA A 617 -25.40 -21.67 44.36
CA ALA A 617 -24.35 -21.53 43.36
C ALA A 617 -23.19 -22.51 43.59
N ARG A 618 -22.76 -22.68 44.85
CA ARG A 618 -21.74 -23.67 45.25
C ARG A 618 -22.17 -25.11 44.94
N ARG A 619 -23.45 -25.46 45.17
CA ARG A 619 -24.00 -26.78 44.81
C ARG A 619 -23.97 -27.03 43.31
N TYR A 620 -24.35 -26.04 42.49
CA TYR A 620 -24.22 -26.15 41.04
C TYR A 620 -22.75 -26.24 40.59
N ALA A 621 -21.83 -25.55 41.25
CA ALA A 621 -20.40 -25.67 40.98
C ALA A 621 -19.87 -27.08 41.26
N LYS A 622 -20.26 -27.68 42.39
CA LYS A 622 -19.92 -29.06 42.73
C LYS A 622 -20.53 -30.07 41.73
N ALA A 623 -21.75 -29.82 41.25
CA ALA A 623 -22.38 -30.64 40.23
C ALA A 623 -21.67 -30.55 38.85
N GLU A 624 -21.25 -29.36 38.43
CA GLU A 624 -20.46 -29.18 37.20
C GLU A 624 -19.05 -29.77 37.33
N GLU A 625 -18.41 -29.72 38.49
CA GLU A 625 -17.09 -30.34 38.69
C GLU A 625 -17.14 -31.87 38.50
N LEU A 626 -18.22 -32.52 38.96
CA LEU A 626 -18.44 -33.95 38.75
C LEU A 626 -18.75 -34.30 37.30
N HIS A 627 -19.56 -33.48 36.62
CA HIS A 627 -19.98 -33.75 35.25
C HIS A 627 -18.91 -33.37 34.20
N ASN A 628 -18.18 -32.28 34.44
CA ASN A 628 -17.19 -31.72 33.54
C ASN A 628 -15.98 -31.20 34.32
N PRO A 629 -15.03 -32.10 34.66
CA PRO A 629 -13.86 -31.73 35.43
C PRO A 629 -13.00 -30.72 34.66
N ARG A 630 -12.59 -29.65 35.34
CA ARG A 630 -11.72 -28.62 34.76
C ARG A 630 -10.39 -29.25 34.35
N LYS A 631 -10.05 -29.14 33.07
CA LYS A 631 -8.71 -29.48 32.59
C LYS A 631 -7.75 -28.40 33.07
N ARG A 632 -6.76 -28.76 33.89
CA ARG A 632 -5.69 -27.84 34.29
C ARG A 632 -4.94 -27.35 33.06
N ASP A 633 -4.53 -26.09 33.05
CA ASP A 633 -3.67 -25.56 32.00
C ASP A 633 -2.40 -26.41 31.93
N VAL A 634 -2.06 -26.87 30.72
CA VAL A 634 -0.96 -27.79 30.46
C VAL A 634 0.38 -27.20 30.93
N ASP A 635 0.49 -25.87 30.96
CA ASP A 635 1.66 -25.13 31.45
C ASP A 635 1.85 -25.21 32.97
N GLN A 636 0.83 -25.62 33.73
CA GLN A 636 0.90 -25.86 35.17
C GLN A 636 1.21 -27.34 35.50
N ILE A 637 1.38 -28.19 34.49
CA ILE A 637 1.91 -29.54 34.68
C ILE A 637 3.42 -29.37 34.83
N ALA A 638 3.89 -29.29 36.06
CA ALA A 638 5.31 -29.35 36.36
C ALA A 638 5.87 -30.66 35.78
N VAL A 639 6.57 -30.56 34.64
CA VAL A 639 7.38 -31.66 34.11
C VAL A 639 8.41 -31.98 35.21
N PRO A 640 8.49 -33.22 35.71
CA PRO A 640 9.47 -33.57 36.73
C PRO A 640 10.88 -33.22 36.22
N THR A 641 11.54 -32.26 36.86
CA THR A 641 12.84 -31.69 36.43
C THR A 641 14.02 -32.62 36.72
N ASN A 642 13.79 -33.93 36.77
CA ASN A 642 14.79 -34.92 37.19
C ASN A 642 15.60 -35.54 36.05
N SER A 643 15.40 -35.13 34.78
CA SER A 643 15.97 -35.86 33.63
C SER A 643 16.90 -35.08 32.70
N THR A 644 17.27 -33.82 32.97
CA THR A 644 18.25 -33.10 32.13
C THR A 644 19.26 -32.29 32.94
N ASP A 645 20.52 -32.75 32.95
CA ASP A 645 21.69 -32.04 33.50
C ASP A 645 22.20 -30.97 32.51
N ASP A 646 21.35 -30.01 32.16
CA ASP A 646 21.75 -28.85 31.36
C ASP A 646 22.24 -27.70 32.27
N PRO A 647 23.38 -27.04 31.98
CA PRO A 647 23.94 -25.97 32.83
C PRO A 647 23.03 -24.74 32.92
N VAL A 648 22.15 -24.53 31.94
CA VAL A 648 21.10 -23.49 31.96
C VAL A 648 19.99 -23.86 32.95
N MET A 649 19.60 -25.14 33.01
CA MET A 649 18.61 -25.66 33.95
C MET A 649 19.16 -25.70 35.38
N ALA A 650 20.47 -25.95 35.55
CA ALA A 650 21.17 -25.86 36.82
C ALA A 650 21.29 -24.43 37.35
N LYS A 651 21.50 -23.43 36.48
CA LYS A 651 21.45 -22.00 36.88
C LYS A 651 20.04 -21.56 37.26
N MET A 652 19.03 -22.10 36.61
CA MET A 652 17.62 -21.84 36.95
C MET A 652 17.23 -22.49 38.31
N ARG A 653 17.85 -23.62 38.68
CA ARG A 653 17.81 -24.18 40.05
C ARG A 653 18.46 -23.28 41.11
N GLN A 654 19.45 -22.46 40.75
CA GLN A 654 20.18 -21.59 41.68
C GLN A 654 19.60 -20.16 41.77
N GLN A 655 18.88 -19.71 40.75
CA GLN A 655 18.28 -18.37 40.68
C GLN A 655 16.76 -18.35 40.96
N GLY A 656 16.12 -19.52 41.03
CA GLY A 656 14.83 -19.63 41.69
C GLY A 656 15.03 -19.43 43.18
N THR A 657 14.57 -18.28 43.70
CA THR A 657 14.23 -18.14 45.12
C THR A 657 13.50 -19.42 45.56
N PRO A 658 13.78 -19.97 46.76
CA PRO A 658 12.93 -21.01 47.31
C PRO A 658 11.56 -20.36 47.48
N ALA A 659 10.68 -20.58 46.51
CA ALA A 659 9.28 -20.25 46.62
C ALA A 659 8.82 -20.97 47.87
N SER A 660 8.44 -20.16 48.85
CA SER A 660 7.83 -20.58 50.09
C SER A 660 6.92 -21.77 49.82
N ALA A 661 7.27 -22.92 50.40
CA ALA A 661 6.38 -24.07 50.53
C ALA A 661 5.17 -23.76 51.45
N ASP A 662 4.96 -22.48 51.80
CA ASP A 662 3.86 -21.90 52.55
C ASP A 662 3.25 -20.69 51.82
N ALA A 663 3.08 -20.78 50.49
CA ALA A 663 2.02 -20.01 49.85
C ALA A 663 0.72 -20.82 50.05
N PRO A 664 -0.28 -20.32 50.78
CA PRO A 664 -1.53 -21.03 50.91
C PRO A 664 -2.08 -21.19 49.50
N SER A 665 -2.37 -22.43 49.09
CA SER A 665 -3.51 -22.69 48.20
C SER A 665 -4.62 -21.75 48.68
N PRO A 666 -5.40 -21.06 47.83
CA PRO A 666 -6.50 -20.26 48.33
C PRO A 666 -7.32 -21.20 49.20
N ARG A 667 -7.19 -21.02 50.51
CA ARG A 667 -7.97 -21.74 51.49
C ARG A 667 -9.34 -21.26 51.11
N VAL A 668 -10.12 -22.16 50.51
CA VAL A 668 -11.56 -22.01 50.48
C VAL A 668 -11.89 -21.73 51.92
N ASP A 669 -12.23 -20.47 52.23
CA ASP A 669 -12.69 -20.09 53.55
C ASP A 669 -13.79 -21.08 53.88
N GLN A 670 -13.49 -21.95 54.84
CA GLN A 670 -14.42 -22.88 55.43
C GLN A 670 -15.42 -22.07 56.25
N GLY A 671 -16.32 -21.40 55.53
CA GLY A 671 -17.69 -21.20 55.97
C GLY A 671 -18.50 -22.35 55.39
N GLU A 672 -18.37 -23.53 56.01
CA GLU A 672 -19.46 -24.51 56.09
C GLU A 672 -20.73 -23.73 56.44
N ILE A 673 -21.83 -23.85 55.70
CA ILE A 673 -22.73 -24.99 55.81
C ILE A 673 -23.08 -25.55 54.42
N ILE A 674 -22.61 -26.75 54.09
CA ILE A 674 -23.27 -27.66 53.14
C ILE A 674 -23.91 -28.74 54.02
N PRO A 675 -25.25 -28.83 54.14
CA PRO A 675 -25.86 -30.03 54.69
C PRO A 675 -25.57 -31.18 53.73
N GLU A 676 -24.73 -32.14 54.13
CA GLU A 676 -24.21 -33.20 53.26
C GLU A 676 -25.24 -34.28 52.89
N ASP A 677 -26.47 -34.22 53.41
CA ASP A 677 -27.48 -35.29 53.26
C ASP A 677 -28.47 -35.12 52.10
N GLU A 678 -28.36 -34.06 51.27
CA GLU A 678 -29.27 -33.82 50.16
C GLU A 678 -28.61 -34.06 48.79
N PRO A 679 -29.22 -34.85 47.88
CA PRO A 679 -28.63 -35.14 46.56
C PRO A 679 -28.28 -33.85 45.80
N LEU A 680 -27.15 -33.87 45.09
CA LEU A 680 -26.71 -32.73 44.29
C LEU A 680 -27.70 -32.47 43.15
N PRO A 681 -28.03 -31.20 42.87
CA PRO A 681 -28.87 -30.86 41.73
C PRO A 681 -28.12 -31.16 40.41
N PRO A 682 -28.84 -31.37 39.30
CA PRO A 682 -28.21 -31.47 37.99
C PRO A 682 -27.42 -30.19 37.67
N PRO A 683 -26.37 -30.28 36.82
CA PRO A 683 -25.58 -29.13 36.43
C PRO A 683 -26.45 -28.02 35.83
N PHE A 684 -26.15 -26.77 36.16
CA PHE A 684 -26.99 -25.64 35.78
C PHE A 684 -26.82 -25.29 34.30
N ARG A 685 -27.73 -25.77 33.44
CA ARG A 685 -27.71 -25.54 31.97
C ARG A 685 -29.11 -25.21 31.47
N ASP A 686 -29.36 -23.92 31.21
CA ASP A 686 -30.66 -23.47 30.72
C ASP A 686 -30.73 -23.57 29.19
N SER A 687 -31.62 -24.45 28.70
CA SER A 687 -31.84 -24.66 27.25
C SER A 687 -32.37 -23.42 26.55
N ALA A 688 -33.14 -22.57 27.24
CA ALA A 688 -33.68 -21.34 26.69
C ALA A 688 -32.58 -20.32 26.34
N TRP A 689 -31.54 -20.21 27.18
CA TRP A 689 -30.40 -19.33 26.91
C TRP A 689 -29.55 -19.85 25.74
N ILE A 690 -29.26 -21.16 25.74
CA ILE A 690 -28.52 -21.78 24.65
C ILE A 690 -29.24 -21.56 23.33
N ALA A 691 -30.57 -21.78 23.28
CA ALA A 691 -31.35 -21.56 22.06
C ALA A 691 -31.36 -20.10 21.59
N ALA A 692 -31.38 -19.14 22.52
CA ALA A 692 -31.36 -17.71 22.19
C ALA A 692 -30.03 -17.27 21.58
N GLU A 693 -28.91 -17.73 22.15
CA GLU A 693 -27.56 -17.31 21.74
C GLU A 693 -26.94 -18.21 20.65
N LYS A 694 -27.56 -19.35 20.34
CA LYS A 694 -27.00 -20.36 19.41
C LYS A 694 -26.62 -19.78 18.05
N SER A 695 -27.46 -18.93 17.46
CA SER A 695 -27.22 -18.33 16.15
C SER A 695 -25.92 -17.50 16.12
N TYR A 696 -25.68 -16.73 17.18
CA TYR A 696 -24.46 -15.95 17.33
C TYR A 696 -23.24 -16.84 17.56
N MET A 697 -23.37 -17.86 18.40
CA MET A 697 -22.26 -18.77 18.71
C MET A 697 -21.85 -19.61 17.48
N ASP A 698 -22.82 -20.13 16.72
CA ASP A 698 -22.59 -20.89 15.49
C ASP A 698 -21.87 -20.03 14.44
N LEU A 699 -22.29 -18.78 14.25
CA LEU A 699 -21.63 -17.83 13.35
C LEU A 699 -20.19 -17.52 13.81
N SER A 700 -20.00 -17.27 15.11
CA SER A 700 -18.69 -16.98 15.69
C SER A 700 -17.72 -18.14 15.50
N ILE A 701 -18.19 -19.37 15.66
CA ILE A 701 -17.39 -20.58 15.43
C ILE A 701 -17.11 -20.79 13.95
N GLY A 702 -18.08 -20.50 13.07
CA GLY A 702 -17.86 -20.46 11.63
C GLY A 702 -16.70 -19.54 11.25
N ASN A 703 -16.68 -18.33 11.81
CA ASN A 703 -15.60 -17.36 11.61
C ASN A 703 -14.25 -17.84 12.16
N LEU A 704 -14.22 -18.39 13.39
CA LEU A 704 -13.00 -18.97 13.96
C LEU A 704 -12.46 -20.13 13.13
N ASN A 705 -13.34 -21.00 12.62
CA ASN A 705 -12.96 -22.12 11.77
C ASN A 705 -12.46 -21.67 10.39
N ALA A 706 -13.01 -20.60 9.82
CA ALA A 706 -12.49 -19.98 8.61
C ALA A 706 -11.07 -19.42 8.82
N LEU A 707 -10.84 -18.70 9.93
CA LEU A 707 -9.49 -18.23 10.31
C LEU A 707 -8.54 -19.40 10.54
N THR A 708 -8.98 -20.45 11.23
CA THR A 708 -8.19 -21.67 11.47
C THR A 708 -7.77 -22.33 10.17
N ARG A 709 -8.68 -22.39 9.17
CA ARG A 709 -8.36 -22.91 7.84
C ARG A 709 -7.27 -22.07 7.16
N SER A 710 -7.41 -20.74 7.18
CA SER A 710 -6.40 -19.85 6.58
C SER A 710 -5.03 -19.96 7.26
N TYR A 711 -5.02 -20.13 8.58
CA TYR A 711 -3.82 -20.35 9.38
C TYR A 711 -3.14 -21.69 9.04
N ASN A 712 -3.91 -22.79 9.05
CA ASN A 712 -3.37 -24.13 8.80
C ASN A 712 -2.82 -24.33 7.38
N LEU A 713 -3.28 -23.54 6.41
CA LEU A 713 -2.74 -23.53 5.05
C LEU A 713 -1.31 -22.95 5.01
N MET A 714 -1.00 -22.00 5.88
CA MET A 714 0.29 -21.31 5.92
C MET A 714 1.24 -21.89 6.98
N ALA A 715 0.69 -22.50 8.03
CA ALA A 715 1.45 -22.98 9.18
C ALA A 715 2.17 -24.32 8.88
N PRO A 716 3.38 -24.53 9.44
CA PRO A 716 4.06 -25.82 9.39
C PRO A 716 3.24 -26.88 10.15
N GLU A 717 3.44 -28.16 9.82
CA GLU A 717 2.59 -29.26 10.32
C GLU A 717 2.48 -29.32 11.84
N LEU A 718 3.59 -29.10 12.55
CA LEU A 718 3.63 -29.08 14.01
C LEU A 718 2.78 -27.95 14.62
N ALA A 719 2.62 -26.84 13.91
CA ALA A 719 1.91 -25.65 14.40
C ALA A 719 0.43 -25.64 14.04
N LYS A 720 -0.06 -26.58 13.20
CA LYS A 720 -1.46 -26.62 12.77
C LYS A 720 -2.40 -26.81 13.97
N LYS A 721 -3.52 -26.09 13.96
CA LYS A 721 -4.52 -26.09 15.05
C LYS A 721 -5.78 -26.87 14.65
N PRO A 722 -6.42 -27.59 15.59
CA PRO A 722 -7.70 -28.24 15.32
C PRO A 722 -8.82 -27.20 15.18
N TYR A 723 -9.90 -27.58 14.49
CA TYR A 723 -11.10 -26.76 14.39
C TYR A 723 -11.82 -26.62 15.75
N PHE A 724 -12.49 -25.50 15.92
CA PHE A 724 -13.32 -25.17 17.07
C PHE A 724 -14.70 -25.84 16.96
N SER A 725 -15.18 -26.37 18.08
CA SER A 725 -16.50 -27.00 18.21
C SER A 725 -17.30 -26.31 19.31
N LEU A 726 -18.58 -26.02 19.06
CA LEU A 726 -19.44 -25.27 19.98
C LEU A 726 -19.57 -25.94 21.34
N GLU A 727 -19.83 -27.24 21.34
CA GLU A 727 -20.03 -28.02 22.56
C GLU A 727 -18.79 -27.97 23.46
N ARG A 728 -17.58 -28.02 22.90
CA ARG A 728 -16.33 -27.94 23.66
C ARG A 728 -16.13 -26.57 24.29
N GLU A 729 -16.41 -25.50 23.56
CA GLU A 729 -16.27 -24.13 24.07
C GLU A 729 -17.34 -23.83 25.14
N LEU A 730 -18.57 -24.32 24.97
CA LEU A 730 -19.62 -24.24 25.99
C LEU A 730 -19.26 -25.03 27.26
N ASN A 731 -18.81 -26.27 27.12
CA ASN A 731 -18.36 -27.08 28.25
C ASN A 731 -17.19 -26.38 28.98
N SER A 732 -16.21 -25.82 28.25
CA SER A 732 -15.14 -25.04 28.87
C SER A 732 -15.65 -23.81 29.61
N CYS A 733 -16.63 -23.09 29.02
CA CYS A 733 -17.25 -21.93 29.64
C CYS A 733 -17.95 -22.29 30.96
N PHE A 734 -18.75 -23.36 30.97
CA PHE A 734 -19.46 -23.81 32.16
C PHE A 734 -18.50 -24.21 33.29
N ALA A 735 -17.45 -24.95 32.97
CA ALA A 735 -16.45 -25.37 33.95
C ALA A 735 -15.66 -24.18 34.53
N ASP A 736 -15.37 -23.15 33.73
CA ASP A 736 -14.65 -21.94 34.18
C ASP A 736 -15.52 -21.01 35.02
N VAL A 737 -16.80 -20.84 34.66
CA VAL A 737 -17.71 -19.87 35.28
C VAL A 737 -18.33 -20.41 36.56
N ALA A 738 -18.65 -21.71 36.63
CA ALA A 738 -19.35 -22.32 37.76
C ALA A 738 -18.74 -21.97 39.15
N PRO A 739 -17.41 -22.09 39.39
CA PRO A 739 -16.82 -21.72 40.68
C PRO A 739 -16.91 -20.21 40.99
N GLN A 740 -16.99 -19.35 39.97
CA GLN A 740 -17.05 -17.89 40.16
C GLN A 740 -18.45 -17.39 40.51
N LEU A 741 -19.50 -18.18 40.34
CA LEU A 741 -20.88 -17.70 40.46
C LEU A 741 -21.24 -17.22 41.87
N ALA A 742 -20.72 -17.88 42.91
CA ALA A 742 -20.98 -17.49 44.30
C ALA A 742 -20.45 -16.07 44.61
N ASP A 743 -19.23 -15.79 44.17
CA ASP A 743 -18.60 -14.48 44.36
C ASP A 743 -19.31 -13.38 43.56
N VAL A 744 -19.75 -13.70 42.33
CA VAL A 744 -20.52 -12.75 41.51
C VAL A 744 -21.85 -12.37 42.13
N ILE A 745 -22.53 -13.34 42.76
CA ILE A 745 -23.78 -13.09 43.47
C ILE A 745 -23.52 -12.17 44.67
N LYS A 746 -22.46 -12.45 45.44
CA LYS A 746 -22.01 -11.60 46.54
C LYS A 746 -21.68 -10.19 46.07
N GLU A 747 -20.89 -10.03 45.01
CA GLU A 747 -20.54 -8.74 44.42
C GLU A 747 -21.76 -7.99 43.88
N ARG A 748 -22.71 -8.70 43.27
CA ARG A 748 -23.95 -8.09 42.77
C ARG A 748 -24.86 -7.61 43.89
N ALA A 749 -24.95 -8.35 44.99
CA ALA A 749 -25.70 -7.94 46.17
C ALA A 749 -25.01 -6.78 46.90
N ALA A 750 -23.68 -6.72 46.88
CA ALA A 750 -22.89 -5.63 47.47
C ALA A 750 -22.91 -4.35 46.61
N LYS A 751 -23.16 -4.44 45.30
CA LYS A 751 -23.28 -3.27 44.44
C LYS A 751 -24.58 -2.51 44.78
N PRO A 752 -24.51 -1.20 45.05
CA PRO A 752 -25.71 -0.42 45.33
C PRO A 752 -26.66 -0.51 44.14
N SER A 753 -27.94 -0.66 44.44
CA SER A 753 -28.96 -0.71 43.39
C SER A 753 -28.86 0.58 42.55
N PRO A 754 -29.07 0.52 41.22
CA PRO A 754 -29.06 1.72 40.39
C PRO A 754 -30.11 2.74 40.87
N LYS A 755 -31.16 2.30 41.56
CA LYS A 755 -32.14 3.17 42.23
C LYS A 755 -31.56 3.93 43.42
N SER A 756 -30.79 3.27 44.30
CA SER A 756 -30.14 3.93 45.44
C SER A 756 -28.99 4.85 45.03
N VAL A 757 -28.34 4.59 43.89
CA VAL A 757 -27.35 5.52 43.30
C VAL A 757 -28.06 6.76 42.75
N LEU A 758 -29.25 6.60 42.16
CA LEU A 758 -30.12 7.70 41.74
C LEU A 758 -30.67 8.50 42.93
N GLU A 759 -31.05 7.84 44.02
CA GLU A 759 -31.56 8.46 45.26
C GLU A 759 -30.47 9.19 46.06
N ALA A 760 -29.23 8.67 46.08
CA ALA A 760 -28.08 9.35 46.70
C ALA A 760 -27.60 10.57 45.90
N LEU A 761 -27.98 10.66 44.62
CA LEU A 761 -27.75 11.82 43.76
C LEU A 761 -28.85 12.90 43.92
N ASP A 762 -30.02 12.54 44.45
CA ASP A 762 -31.17 13.44 44.67
C ASP A 762 -30.94 14.43 45.84
N GLY A 763 -29.92 14.19 46.68
CA GLY A 763 -29.53 15.05 47.80
C GLY A 763 -28.52 16.17 47.45
N ARG A 764 -28.04 16.24 46.19
CA ARG A 764 -27.14 17.30 45.71
C ARG A 764 -27.80 18.01 44.55
N GLN A 765 -27.82 19.35 44.60
CA GLN A 765 -28.40 20.23 43.58
C GLN A 765 -28.14 19.72 42.15
N GLY A 766 -29.25 19.57 41.41
CA GLY A 766 -29.35 18.80 40.19
C GLY A 766 -28.41 19.22 39.06
N SER A 767 -27.80 18.21 38.44
CA SER A 767 -27.12 18.31 37.15
C SER A 767 -28.16 18.43 36.02
N VAL A 768 -27.85 19.26 35.02
CA VAL A 768 -28.65 19.52 33.80
C VAL A 768 -28.99 18.22 33.04
N PHE A 769 -28.22 17.15 33.25
CA PHE A 769 -28.45 15.84 32.64
C PHE A 769 -29.73 15.13 33.10
N ASP A 770 -30.25 15.45 34.30
CA ASP A 770 -31.42 14.78 34.87
C ASP A 770 -32.74 15.21 34.19
N ARG A 771 -32.72 16.33 33.46
CA ARG A 771 -33.84 16.80 32.64
C ARG A 771 -34.07 16.00 31.36
N PHE A 772 -33.15 15.11 30.99
CA PHE A 772 -33.26 14.29 29.78
C PHE A 772 -33.57 12.80 30.05
N GLY A 773 -33.63 12.36 31.31
CA GLY A 773 -33.81 10.95 31.70
C GLY A 773 -35.26 10.42 31.70
N GLY A 774 -36.21 11.10 31.05
CA GLY A 774 -37.65 10.87 31.24
C GLY A 774 -38.40 10.00 30.23
N ARG A 775 -37.74 9.34 29.26
CA ARG A 775 -38.45 8.50 28.27
C ARG A 775 -38.10 7.03 28.41
N LYS A 776 -39.06 6.26 28.95
CA LYS A 776 -39.06 4.80 28.87
C LYS A 776 -39.10 4.38 27.39
N ALA A 777 -37.95 4.04 26.82
CA ALA A 777 -37.88 3.44 25.49
C ALA A 777 -38.34 1.97 25.59
N LYS A 778 -39.48 1.65 24.95
CA LYS A 778 -39.88 0.25 24.72
C LYS A 778 -39.12 -0.24 23.49
N VAL A 779 -38.13 -1.11 23.71
CA VAL A 779 -37.41 -1.80 22.61
C VAL A 779 -38.25 -3.00 22.18
N TYR A 780 -38.70 -3.00 20.92
CA TYR A 780 -39.41 -4.12 20.32
C TYR A 780 -38.42 -5.00 19.57
N GLU A 781 -38.23 -6.23 20.05
CA GLU A 781 -37.38 -7.22 19.39
C GLU A 781 -38.29 -8.19 18.61
N SER A 782 -38.37 -8.02 17.29
CA SER A 782 -39.14 -8.92 16.42
C SER A 782 -38.22 -10.04 15.90
N LYS A 783 -38.75 -11.28 15.87
CA LYS A 783 -38.02 -12.47 15.36
C LYS A 783 -38.13 -12.63 13.83
N ALA A 784 -38.69 -11.65 13.13
CA ALA A 784 -38.82 -11.68 11.68
C ALA A 784 -37.49 -11.28 11.03
N PRO A 785 -37.06 -11.92 9.92
CA PRO A 785 -35.71 -11.78 9.40
C PRO A 785 -35.36 -10.37 8.90
N HIS A 786 -36.34 -9.51 8.62
CA HIS A 786 -36.08 -8.15 8.13
C HIS A 786 -37.12 -7.16 8.66
N TYR A 787 -36.69 -6.24 9.52
CA TYR A 787 -37.45 -5.02 9.81
C TYR A 787 -37.36 -4.12 8.58
N GLY A 788 -38.38 -4.18 7.74
CA GLY A 788 -38.40 -3.47 6.46
C GLY A 788 -38.83 -2.01 6.62
N PHE A 789 -38.44 -1.14 5.69
CA PHE A 789 -38.95 0.25 5.61
C PHE A 789 -40.47 0.32 5.67
N ARG A 790 -41.17 -0.68 5.12
CA ARG A 790 -42.64 -0.74 5.13
C ARG A 790 -43.22 -1.01 6.53
N GLU A 791 -42.53 -1.78 7.35
CA GLU A 791 -42.90 -2.05 8.75
C GLU A 791 -42.56 -0.84 9.63
N MET A 792 -41.38 -0.23 9.39
CA MET A 792 -41.00 1.04 10.00
C MET A 792 -42.05 2.14 9.74
N TRP A 793 -42.48 2.29 8.48
CA TRP A 793 -43.54 3.23 8.10
C TRP A 793 -44.91 2.84 8.63
N ARG A 794 -45.20 1.56 8.86
CA ARG A 794 -46.46 1.15 9.48
C ARG A 794 -46.47 1.53 10.96
N ASP A 795 -45.41 1.21 11.69
CA ASP A 795 -45.30 1.45 13.14
C ASP A 795 -45.17 2.94 13.49
N LEU A 796 -44.54 3.74 12.63
CA LEU A 796 -44.49 5.21 12.78
C LEU A 796 -45.87 5.88 12.68
N PHE A 797 -46.78 5.31 11.87
CA PHE A 797 -48.08 5.91 11.56
C PHE A 797 -49.25 5.26 12.29
N THR A 798 -49.11 4.03 12.80
CA THR A 798 -50.07 3.43 13.73
C THR A 798 -49.83 3.92 15.16
N ARG A 799 -49.95 5.23 15.39
CA ARG A 799 -50.19 5.75 16.74
C ARG A 799 -51.68 5.57 17.05
N GLN A 800 -52.05 4.47 17.71
CA GLN A 800 -53.33 4.45 18.43
C GLN A 800 -53.21 5.35 19.67
N PRO A 801 -54.30 6.05 20.06
CA PRO A 801 -54.30 6.93 21.22
C PRO A 801 -54.10 6.13 22.51
N SER A 802 -53.45 6.81 23.45
CA SER A 802 -53.08 6.39 24.82
C SER A 802 -54.09 5.52 25.56
#